data_AF-A0A7V9K4F5-F1
#
_entry.id   AF-A0A7V9K4F5-F1
#
_cell.length_a   1.000
_cell.length_b   1.000
_cell.length_c   1.000
_cell.angle_alpha   90.00
_cell.angle_beta   90.00
_cell.angle_gamma   90.00
#
_symmetry.space_group_name_H-M   'P 1'
#
loop_
_entity.id
_entity.type
_entity.pdbx_description
1 polymer ?
#
loop_
_entity_poly.entity_id
_entity_poly.type
_entity_poly.pdbx_seq_one_letter_code
_entity_poly.pdbx_strand_id
1 'polypeptide(L)'
;MKALALSALALLALPAVAGAGPLGLNDCRQSEGVQQCSGLVKTWDGVPLDTTVTLPSAGAKDMPLVALLHGFGNSKYEYLDPKEQAYTGNAYDWAKDGYAVLTYTARGLWGSCGTPESRLASPAACASGYIHLADTRFEVRDAQHLIGALVDDGTANAKRIGVTGDSYGGGQSMALAALRNRTMQPDGRLLPWRSPNGTPLQIAAAAPVIPWTDLNHVTAPNGSTFTHTITPAGATRRQIGVFKASVANAITAAAQFAIGPGQPTGEPFVPGRPMGYLSPPGVDSQADVPAWVARADAGEPYGDDVRSIQAQLENRSSYSIDSSVSPPPLFMASGFTDDLFPVDEVVRFANRTRKEHPRTPVSLLLGDFGHQRASNKKPERDRLIRDIRSWLDFYVRDKGAAPPEQAVATTQTCPKATPSEGPFTAPDFHALARGEVRFSSGARQGVSSAGGDTQTGAAIDPATGGGDACVKTPAANAPGTANYRLPKATGGGYTLIGAPSVSAKLGLGGADPNAVQIAARLWDVAPDGADQTLVARTVLRPSGRSSDLFQLHPNGWRFEAGHTPKLELLGRDAPYARPSNAAFELAVGDLELRLPVREVPDCTTVLATAAPLRPPGQELAPGVSSTEGPGCGAGTRGKAKLKLRARCVKRGLRVRATVRGGKARRVDFYVRGRRKARDRRAPFVKTVMKRGARAKRVKLTARALLRGGGRIKARRTVRTCRA
;
A
#
# COMPACT_ATOMS: atom_id res chain seq x y z
N MET A 1 56.42 41.15 -62.92
CA MET A 1 55.31 40.47 -62.20
C MET A 1 55.63 38.98 -62.10
N LYS A 2 56.07 38.48 -60.94
CA LYS A 2 56.14 37.05 -60.64
C LYS A 2 55.74 36.89 -59.17
N ALA A 3 54.56 36.32 -58.96
CA ALA A 3 53.94 36.13 -57.66
C ALA A 3 54.55 34.91 -56.94
N LEU A 4 54.80 35.06 -55.63
CA LEU A 4 55.09 33.97 -54.71
C LEU A 4 53.85 33.09 -54.53
N ALA A 5 53.99 31.77 -54.67
CA ALA A 5 52.99 30.80 -54.27
C ALA A 5 53.39 30.22 -52.89
N LEU A 6 52.57 30.51 -51.87
CA LEU A 6 52.63 29.86 -50.56
C LEU A 6 51.87 28.52 -50.62
N SER A 7 52.54 27.41 -50.35
CA SER A 7 51.90 26.11 -50.19
C SER A 7 51.36 25.97 -48.75
N ALA A 8 50.03 25.96 -48.59
CA ALA A 8 49.37 25.63 -47.33
C ALA A 8 49.21 24.10 -47.22
N LEU A 9 49.87 23.49 -46.22
CA LEU A 9 49.61 22.11 -45.80
C LEU A 9 48.27 22.09 -45.04
N ALA A 10 47.24 21.51 -45.65
CA ALA A 10 46.00 21.17 -44.96
C ALA A 10 46.21 19.88 -44.15
N LEU A 11 46.34 20.00 -42.82
CA LEU A 11 46.18 18.85 -41.92
C LEU A 11 44.71 18.41 -41.96
N LEU A 12 44.45 17.29 -42.63
CA LEU A 12 43.21 16.53 -42.50
C LEU A 12 43.09 16.05 -41.06
N ALA A 13 42.28 16.73 -40.25
CA ALA A 13 41.81 16.20 -38.97
C ALA A 13 40.96 14.96 -39.27
N LEU A 14 41.49 13.77 -38.99
CA LEU A 14 40.71 12.54 -38.95
C LEU A 14 39.57 12.74 -37.94
N PRO A 15 38.31 12.40 -38.29
CA PRO A 15 37.23 12.45 -37.31
C PRO A 15 37.59 11.52 -36.15
N ALA A 16 37.57 12.05 -34.93
CA ALA A 16 37.68 11.23 -33.74
C ALA A 16 36.62 10.12 -33.83
N VAL A 17 37.05 8.87 -33.82
CA VAL A 17 36.15 7.72 -33.72
C VAL A 17 35.38 7.93 -32.41
N ALA A 18 34.12 8.34 -32.50
CA ALA A 18 33.24 8.41 -31.35
C ALA A 18 33.20 7.01 -30.74
N GLY A 19 33.78 6.83 -29.56
CA GLY A 19 33.74 5.56 -28.86
C GLY A 19 32.28 5.15 -28.66
N ALA A 20 31.98 3.86 -28.81
CA ALA A 20 30.65 3.33 -28.54
C ALA A 20 30.23 3.73 -27.11
N GLY A 21 28.97 4.14 -26.94
CA GLY A 21 28.41 4.46 -25.63
C GLY A 21 28.31 3.23 -24.72
N PRO A 22 27.85 3.42 -23.47
CA PRO A 22 27.54 2.31 -22.57
C PRO A 22 26.70 1.24 -23.27
N LEU A 23 26.94 -0.04 -22.97
CA LEU A 23 26.29 -1.19 -23.61
C LEU A 23 26.47 -1.28 -25.14
N GLY A 24 27.42 -0.54 -25.72
CA GLY A 24 27.57 -0.45 -27.17
C GLY A 24 26.49 0.40 -27.86
N LEU A 25 25.79 1.25 -27.10
CA LEU A 25 24.76 2.14 -27.62
C LEU A 25 25.39 3.26 -28.45
N ASN A 26 24.88 3.47 -29.66
CA ASN A 26 25.50 4.37 -30.64
C ASN A 26 24.75 5.71 -30.82
N ASP A 27 23.47 5.79 -30.45
CA ASP A 27 22.72 7.06 -30.45
C ASP A 27 22.96 7.80 -29.13
N CYS A 28 24.11 8.49 -29.05
CA CYS A 28 24.53 9.25 -27.89
C CYS A 28 24.40 10.76 -28.14
N ARG A 29 23.61 11.46 -27.33
CA ARG A 29 23.43 12.92 -27.38
C ARG A 29 23.38 13.59 -26.00
N GLN A 30 23.76 14.86 -25.97
CA GLN A 30 23.48 15.74 -24.84
C GLN A 30 21.99 16.14 -24.89
N SER A 31 21.31 16.06 -23.75
CA SER A 31 19.89 16.41 -23.60
C SER A 31 19.67 16.94 -22.18
N GLU A 32 19.06 18.11 -22.03
CA GLU A 32 18.70 18.68 -20.71
C GLU A 32 19.86 18.74 -19.68
N GLY A 33 21.11 18.88 -20.15
CA GLY A 33 22.31 18.92 -19.30
C GLY A 33 22.84 17.55 -18.83
N VAL A 34 22.40 16.45 -19.45
CA VAL A 34 22.89 15.09 -19.21
C VAL A 34 23.23 14.40 -20.54
N GLN A 35 24.01 13.31 -20.48
CA GLN A 35 24.30 12.47 -21.65
C GLN A 35 23.31 11.31 -21.72
N GLN A 36 22.62 11.15 -22.84
CA GLN A 36 21.78 9.98 -23.10
C GLN A 36 22.36 9.17 -24.24
N CYS A 37 22.42 7.85 -24.07
CA CYS A 37 22.76 6.89 -25.12
C CYS A 37 21.61 5.89 -25.26
N SER A 38 21.11 5.66 -26.47
CA SER A 38 19.95 4.81 -26.74
C SER A 38 20.19 3.80 -27.85
N GLY A 39 19.40 2.72 -27.85
CA GLY A 39 19.41 1.69 -28.89
C GLY A 39 18.95 0.33 -28.38
N LEU A 40 19.09 -0.68 -29.23
CA LEU A 40 18.75 -2.06 -28.89
C LEU A 40 19.94 -2.77 -28.24
N VAL A 41 19.71 -3.39 -27.09
CA VAL A 41 20.71 -4.21 -26.39
C VAL A 41 20.17 -5.64 -26.31
N LYS A 42 20.94 -6.63 -26.78
CA LYS A 42 20.56 -8.04 -26.63
C LYS A 42 20.75 -8.47 -25.19
N THR A 43 19.77 -9.17 -24.66
CA THR A 43 19.83 -9.76 -23.31
C THR A 43 20.35 -11.20 -23.34
N TRP A 44 20.30 -11.89 -22.21
CA TRP A 44 20.86 -13.22 -21.97
C TRP A 44 20.33 -14.33 -22.92
N ASP A 45 19.12 -14.19 -23.46
CA ASP A 45 18.50 -15.11 -24.43
C ASP A 45 18.56 -14.58 -25.87
N GLY A 46 19.23 -13.45 -26.10
CA GLY A 46 19.36 -12.81 -27.40
C GLY A 46 18.21 -11.87 -27.79
N VAL A 47 17.14 -11.77 -27.00
CA VAL A 47 16.05 -10.83 -27.26
C VAL A 47 16.55 -9.38 -27.15
N PRO A 48 16.31 -8.53 -28.16
CA PRO A 48 16.73 -7.13 -28.12
C PRO A 48 15.77 -6.29 -27.28
N LEU A 49 16.31 -5.48 -26.38
CA LEU A 49 15.57 -4.54 -25.56
C LEU A 49 15.90 -3.10 -25.93
N ASP A 50 14.87 -2.31 -26.22
CA ASP A 50 14.99 -0.86 -26.43
C ASP A 50 15.39 -0.17 -25.13
N THR A 51 16.64 0.26 -25.08
CA THR A 51 17.34 0.66 -23.86
C THR A 51 17.88 2.07 -24.00
N THR A 52 17.88 2.80 -22.88
CA THR A 52 18.51 4.10 -22.74
C THR A 52 19.31 4.15 -21.45
N VAL A 53 20.55 4.62 -21.55
CA VAL A 53 21.42 4.92 -20.41
C VAL A 53 21.57 6.43 -20.34
N THR A 54 21.15 7.01 -19.21
CA THR A 54 21.32 8.45 -18.92
C THR A 54 22.42 8.64 -17.89
N LEU A 55 23.41 9.46 -18.22
CA LEU A 55 24.60 9.73 -17.40
C LEU A 55 24.72 11.22 -17.08
N PRO A 56 25.35 11.60 -15.95
CA PRO A 56 25.57 13.01 -15.62
C PRO A 56 26.40 13.75 -16.68
N SER A 57 27.34 13.05 -17.32
CA SER A 57 28.17 13.56 -18.40
C SER A 57 28.66 12.42 -19.31
N ALA A 58 29.12 12.77 -20.51
CA ALA A 58 29.81 11.81 -21.37
C ALA A 58 31.05 11.24 -20.65
N GLY A 59 31.27 9.94 -20.79
CA GLY A 59 32.43 9.25 -20.21
C GLY A 59 32.39 9.05 -18.68
N ALA A 60 31.27 9.33 -18.01
CA ALA A 60 31.10 8.98 -16.61
C ALA A 60 31.24 7.45 -16.40
N LYS A 61 31.97 7.04 -15.36
CA LYS A 61 32.32 5.63 -15.07
C LYS A 61 32.21 5.36 -13.57
N ASP A 62 32.14 4.08 -13.22
CA ASP A 62 32.03 3.57 -11.84
C ASP A 62 30.91 4.25 -11.02
N MET A 63 29.79 4.51 -11.70
CA MET A 63 28.69 5.30 -11.13
C MET A 63 27.80 4.44 -10.23
N PRO A 64 27.23 5.00 -9.15
CA PRO A 64 26.02 4.46 -8.55
C PRO A 64 24.93 4.34 -9.63
N LEU A 65 24.31 3.16 -9.75
CA LEU A 65 23.30 2.88 -10.75
C LEU A 65 21.91 2.88 -10.12
N VAL A 66 20.92 3.45 -10.81
CA VAL A 66 19.51 3.19 -10.57
C VAL A 66 18.84 2.69 -11.84
N ALA A 67 18.17 1.54 -11.76
CA ALA A 67 17.29 1.07 -12.83
C ALA A 67 15.85 1.53 -12.54
N LEU A 68 15.24 2.23 -13.50
CA LEU A 68 13.83 2.65 -13.44
C LEU A 68 13.01 1.75 -14.38
N LEU A 69 12.12 0.95 -13.80
CA LEU A 69 11.34 -0.07 -14.51
C LEU A 69 9.90 0.41 -14.69
N HIS A 70 9.41 0.45 -15.93
CA HIS A 70 8.14 1.09 -16.30
C HIS A 70 6.90 0.23 -15.97
N GLY A 71 5.73 0.88 -15.89
CA GLY A 71 4.43 0.23 -15.71
C GLY A 71 3.96 -0.56 -16.94
N PHE A 72 2.98 -1.46 -16.77
CA PHE A 72 2.54 -2.34 -17.87
C PHE A 72 1.97 -1.54 -19.03
N GLY A 73 2.33 -1.90 -20.27
CA GLY A 73 1.91 -1.18 -21.48
C GLY A 73 2.65 0.14 -21.72
N ASN A 74 3.44 0.63 -20.76
CA ASN A 74 4.34 1.77 -20.96
C ASN A 74 5.66 1.31 -21.63
N SER A 75 6.67 2.18 -21.66
CA SER A 75 8.00 1.93 -22.22
C SER A 75 9.05 2.69 -21.42
N LYS A 76 10.32 2.66 -21.87
CA LYS A 76 11.39 3.51 -21.31
C LYS A 76 11.03 5.01 -21.27
N TYR A 77 10.12 5.46 -22.13
CA TYR A 77 9.73 6.87 -22.24
C TYR A 77 8.92 7.38 -21.04
N GLU A 78 8.43 6.49 -20.17
CA GLU A 78 7.87 6.87 -18.87
C GLU A 78 8.82 7.76 -18.05
N TYR A 79 10.12 7.58 -18.24
CA TYR A 79 11.16 8.29 -17.50
C TYR A 79 11.98 9.26 -18.35
N LEU A 80 11.71 9.36 -19.66
CA LEU A 80 12.50 10.17 -20.61
C LEU A 80 11.82 11.50 -21.00
N ASP A 81 10.86 11.97 -20.20
CA ASP A 81 10.35 13.34 -20.25
C ASP A 81 10.85 14.15 -19.02
N PRO A 82 11.58 15.27 -19.21
CA PRO A 82 12.08 16.09 -18.12
C PRO A 82 10.97 16.81 -17.32
N LYS A 83 9.76 16.90 -17.85
CA LYS A 83 8.59 17.49 -17.17
C LYS A 83 7.75 16.46 -16.43
N GLU A 84 7.90 15.19 -16.78
CA GLU A 84 7.13 14.11 -16.19
C GLU A 84 7.65 13.75 -14.80
N GLN A 85 6.72 13.40 -13.91
CA GLN A 85 7.02 12.92 -12.57
C GLN A 85 6.30 11.59 -12.37
N ALA A 86 6.77 10.57 -13.11
CA ALA A 86 6.45 9.17 -12.87
C ALA A 86 6.59 8.81 -11.38
N TYR A 87 6.06 7.65 -10.95
CA TYR A 87 5.97 7.33 -9.51
C TYR A 87 7.33 7.34 -8.79
N THR A 88 8.41 7.23 -9.56
CA THR A 88 9.79 7.15 -9.12
C THR A 88 10.66 8.34 -9.57
N GLY A 89 10.07 9.35 -10.23
CA GLY A 89 10.78 10.48 -10.85
C GLY A 89 11.28 10.18 -12.27
N ASN A 90 11.89 11.16 -12.94
CA ASN A 90 12.43 11.01 -14.31
C ASN A 90 13.95 10.76 -14.32
N ALA A 91 14.46 10.21 -15.43
CA ALA A 91 15.87 9.85 -15.56
C ALA A 91 16.82 11.05 -15.52
N TYR A 92 16.37 12.23 -15.96
CA TYR A 92 17.19 13.45 -15.95
C TYR A 92 17.55 13.88 -14.53
N ASP A 93 16.57 13.92 -13.64
CA ASP A 93 16.77 14.34 -12.24
C ASP A 93 17.62 13.33 -11.48
N TRP A 94 17.48 12.03 -11.75
CA TRP A 94 18.38 11.02 -11.17
C TRP A 94 19.82 11.17 -11.67
N ALA A 95 20.01 11.38 -12.97
CA ALA A 95 21.34 11.57 -13.54
C ALA A 95 22.02 12.86 -13.06
N LYS A 96 21.28 13.98 -13.01
CA LYS A 96 21.77 15.26 -12.44
C LYS A 96 22.17 15.12 -10.98
N ASP A 97 21.49 14.25 -10.23
CA ASP A 97 21.86 13.95 -8.87
C ASP A 97 23.11 13.09 -8.75
N GLY A 98 23.64 12.52 -9.82
CA GLY A 98 24.90 11.76 -9.84
C GLY A 98 24.73 10.24 -9.92
N TYR A 99 23.63 9.75 -10.49
CA TYR A 99 23.47 8.33 -10.85
C TYR A 99 23.78 8.10 -12.33
N ALA A 100 24.26 6.90 -12.66
CA ALA A 100 23.91 6.31 -13.95
C ALA A 100 22.46 5.80 -13.87
N VAL A 101 21.66 6.06 -14.89
CA VAL A 101 20.25 5.66 -14.92
C VAL A 101 20.01 4.72 -16.08
N LEU A 102 19.55 3.52 -15.78
CA LEU A 102 19.10 2.54 -16.77
C LEU A 102 17.58 2.63 -16.90
N THR A 103 17.11 2.89 -18.13
CA THR A 103 15.70 2.74 -18.50
C THR A 103 15.63 1.86 -19.74
N TYR A 104 14.70 0.93 -19.78
CA TYR A 104 14.50 0.08 -20.95
C TYR A 104 13.03 -0.30 -21.06
N THR A 105 12.60 -0.59 -22.28
CA THR A 105 11.28 -1.14 -22.55
C THR A 105 11.32 -2.66 -22.32
N ALA A 106 10.46 -3.19 -21.45
CA ALA A 106 10.40 -4.61 -21.15
C ALA A 106 10.09 -5.44 -22.42
N ARG A 107 10.58 -6.69 -22.46
CA ARG A 107 10.37 -7.57 -23.62
C ARG A 107 8.89 -7.74 -23.95
N GLY A 108 8.63 -7.94 -25.22
CA GLY A 108 7.29 -8.06 -25.76
C GLY A 108 6.50 -6.76 -25.75
N LEU A 109 7.10 -5.61 -25.38
CA LEU A 109 6.47 -4.30 -25.45
C LEU A 109 7.27 -3.36 -26.38
N TRP A 110 6.55 -2.53 -27.13
CA TRP A 110 7.05 -1.50 -28.05
C TRP A 110 8.28 -1.95 -28.86
N GLY A 111 9.38 -1.21 -28.77
CA GLY A 111 10.62 -1.50 -29.50
C GLY A 111 11.34 -2.79 -29.08
N SER A 112 10.93 -3.41 -27.98
CA SER A 112 11.48 -4.66 -27.45
C SER A 112 10.66 -5.86 -27.91
N CYS A 113 10.55 -6.05 -29.24
CA CYS A 113 9.74 -7.10 -29.90
C CYS A 113 8.21 -6.95 -29.79
N GLY A 114 7.69 -5.84 -29.26
CA GLY A 114 6.25 -5.63 -29.10
C GLY A 114 5.52 -5.23 -30.37
N THR A 115 6.12 -4.37 -31.21
CA THR A 115 5.49 -3.92 -32.46
C THR A 115 5.80 -4.85 -33.64
N PRO A 116 4.94 -4.92 -34.68
CA PRO A 116 5.25 -5.60 -35.93
C PRO A 116 6.60 -5.17 -36.53
N GLU A 117 6.93 -3.87 -36.51
CA GLU A 117 8.17 -3.34 -37.07
C GLU A 117 9.40 -3.86 -36.32
N SER A 118 9.35 -3.88 -34.97
CA SER A 118 10.44 -4.42 -34.16
C SER A 118 10.70 -5.91 -34.45
N ARG A 119 9.64 -6.68 -34.68
CA ARG A 119 9.74 -8.11 -35.03
C ARG A 119 10.25 -8.33 -36.45
N LEU A 120 9.83 -7.50 -37.41
CA LEU A 120 10.35 -7.54 -38.78
C LEU A 120 11.83 -7.16 -38.84
N ALA A 121 12.28 -6.23 -37.99
CA ALA A 121 13.67 -5.83 -37.89
C ALA A 121 14.57 -6.90 -37.24
N SER A 122 14.00 -7.85 -36.48
CA SER A 122 14.75 -8.88 -35.75
C SER A 122 13.97 -10.19 -35.61
N PRO A 123 13.60 -10.87 -36.72
CA PRO A 123 12.63 -11.96 -36.69
C PRO A 123 13.08 -13.15 -35.87
N ALA A 124 14.34 -13.58 -36.03
CA ALA A 124 14.88 -14.71 -35.28
C ALA A 124 15.02 -14.40 -33.78
N ALA A 125 15.47 -13.19 -33.44
CA ALA A 125 15.65 -12.79 -32.05
C ALA A 125 14.32 -12.54 -31.34
N CYS A 126 13.30 -12.05 -32.06
CA CYS A 126 11.98 -11.80 -31.49
C CYS A 126 11.05 -13.03 -31.50
N ALA A 127 11.45 -14.17 -32.05
CA ALA A 127 10.61 -15.37 -32.13
C ALA A 127 10.09 -15.87 -30.75
N SER A 128 10.83 -15.57 -29.68
CA SER A 128 10.46 -15.87 -28.29
C SER A 128 10.38 -14.59 -27.42
N GLY A 129 10.30 -13.42 -28.06
CA GLY A 129 10.23 -12.12 -27.39
C GLY A 129 8.84 -11.79 -26.83
N TYR A 130 8.13 -12.79 -26.29
CA TYR A 130 6.78 -12.62 -25.74
C TYR A 130 6.80 -11.88 -24.41
N ILE A 131 5.66 -11.26 -24.09
CA ILE A 131 5.35 -10.81 -22.72
C ILE A 131 5.21 -12.06 -21.84
N HIS A 132 6.08 -12.22 -20.85
CA HIS A 132 5.98 -13.29 -19.84
C HIS A 132 5.35 -12.78 -18.54
N LEU A 133 4.84 -11.53 -18.51
CA LEU A 133 4.13 -10.96 -17.37
C LEU A 133 5.01 -10.87 -16.11
N ALA A 134 6.22 -10.34 -16.29
CA ALA A 134 7.24 -10.14 -15.27
C ALA A 134 7.61 -11.44 -14.56
N ASP A 135 7.77 -12.50 -15.36
CA ASP A 135 8.27 -13.77 -14.87
C ASP A 135 9.71 -13.57 -14.39
N THR A 136 9.99 -14.04 -13.18
CA THR A 136 11.30 -13.87 -12.53
C THR A 136 12.44 -14.47 -13.36
N ARG A 137 12.12 -15.43 -14.24
CA ARG A 137 13.07 -16.14 -15.10
C ARG A 137 13.41 -15.38 -16.39
N PHE A 138 12.58 -14.40 -16.78
CA PHE A 138 12.65 -13.68 -18.05
C PHE A 138 12.85 -12.18 -17.85
N GLU A 139 11.79 -11.37 -17.66
CA GLU A 139 11.91 -9.89 -17.58
C GLU A 139 12.80 -9.42 -16.42
N VAL A 140 12.72 -10.10 -15.28
CA VAL A 140 13.58 -9.78 -14.14
C VAL A 140 15.04 -10.11 -14.47
N ARG A 141 15.28 -11.19 -15.20
CA ARG A 141 16.62 -11.59 -15.65
C ARG A 141 17.16 -10.65 -16.74
N ASP A 142 16.28 -10.03 -17.53
CA ASP A 142 16.66 -8.98 -18.46
C ASP A 142 17.25 -7.76 -17.74
N ALA A 143 16.57 -7.28 -16.69
CA ALA A 143 17.11 -6.20 -15.85
C ALA A 143 18.50 -6.59 -15.30
N GLN A 144 18.62 -7.81 -14.79
CA GLN A 144 19.86 -8.32 -14.22
C GLN A 144 21.00 -8.42 -15.24
N HIS A 145 20.68 -8.76 -16.49
CA HIS A 145 21.65 -8.82 -17.58
C HIS A 145 22.13 -7.42 -17.97
N LEU A 146 21.21 -6.48 -18.21
CA LEU A 146 21.54 -5.09 -18.58
C LEU A 146 22.36 -4.39 -17.49
N ILE A 147 21.97 -4.56 -16.22
CA ILE A 147 22.73 -4.05 -15.07
C ILE A 147 24.13 -4.65 -15.04
N GLY A 148 24.25 -5.97 -15.24
CA GLY A 148 25.56 -6.64 -15.24
C GLY A 148 26.46 -6.17 -16.38
N ALA A 149 25.91 -5.96 -17.57
CA ALA A 149 26.66 -5.45 -18.72
C ALA A 149 27.16 -4.01 -18.48
N LEU A 150 26.38 -3.15 -17.81
CA LEU A 150 26.82 -1.81 -17.39
C LEU A 150 27.94 -1.85 -16.34
N VAL A 151 27.99 -2.90 -15.52
CA VAL A 151 29.11 -3.10 -14.59
C VAL A 151 30.36 -3.55 -15.36
N ASP A 152 30.20 -4.44 -16.33
CA ASP A 152 31.30 -4.99 -17.11
C ASP A 152 31.96 -3.96 -18.05
N ASP A 153 31.19 -3.03 -18.62
CA ASP A 153 31.74 -1.94 -19.43
C ASP A 153 32.32 -0.77 -18.60
N GLY A 154 32.20 -0.85 -17.27
CA GLY A 154 32.73 0.11 -16.31
C GLY A 154 31.85 1.35 -16.09
N THR A 155 30.64 1.39 -16.63
CA THR A 155 29.68 2.48 -16.40
C THR A 155 29.17 2.48 -14.96
N ALA A 156 28.83 1.31 -14.43
CA ALA A 156 28.19 1.15 -13.12
C ALA A 156 29.09 0.43 -12.09
N ASN A 157 28.93 0.80 -10.82
CA ASN A 157 29.61 0.14 -9.70
C ASN A 157 28.81 -1.08 -9.22
N ALA A 158 29.45 -2.26 -9.21
CA ALA A 158 28.85 -3.55 -8.83
C ALA A 158 28.22 -3.60 -7.42
N LYS A 159 28.61 -2.68 -6.51
CA LYS A 159 28.14 -2.63 -5.12
C LYS A 159 27.13 -1.52 -4.87
N ARG A 160 26.85 -0.66 -5.85
CA ARG A 160 25.98 0.52 -5.73
C ARG A 160 24.87 0.46 -6.76
N ILE A 161 24.03 -0.57 -6.67
CA ILE A 161 22.91 -0.81 -7.59
C ILE A 161 21.60 -0.62 -6.83
N GLY A 162 20.84 0.41 -7.22
CA GLY A 162 19.46 0.64 -6.81
C GLY A 162 18.46 0.18 -7.88
N VAL A 163 17.30 -0.31 -7.47
CA VAL A 163 16.19 -0.62 -8.39
C VAL A 163 14.88 -0.05 -7.87
N THR A 164 14.11 0.52 -8.79
CA THR A 164 12.78 1.05 -8.49
C THR A 164 11.92 1.00 -9.75
N GLY A 165 10.61 1.03 -9.56
CA GLY A 165 9.63 1.02 -10.62
C GLY A 165 8.25 1.01 -10.02
N ASP A 166 7.25 1.25 -10.84
CA ASP A 166 5.85 1.21 -10.43
C ASP A 166 5.04 0.18 -11.21
N SER A 167 3.96 -0.30 -10.62
CA SER A 167 3.05 -1.26 -11.24
C SER A 167 3.81 -2.52 -11.71
N TYR A 168 3.90 -2.76 -13.02
CA TYR A 168 4.71 -3.81 -13.64
C TYR A 168 6.19 -3.74 -13.27
N GLY A 169 6.78 -2.55 -13.31
CA GLY A 169 8.13 -2.30 -12.82
C GLY A 169 8.24 -2.37 -11.30
N GLY A 170 7.14 -2.11 -10.58
CA GLY A 170 7.00 -2.37 -9.15
C GLY A 170 7.15 -3.85 -8.83
N GLY A 171 6.42 -4.72 -9.55
CA GLY A 171 6.55 -6.18 -9.44
C GLY A 171 7.95 -6.68 -9.80
N GLN A 172 8.53 -6.18 -10.90
CA GLN A 172 9.91 -6.52 -11.28
C GLN A 172 10.95 -6.07 -10.23
N SER A 173 10.87 -4.83 -9.75
CA SER A 173 11.79 -4.32 -8.72
C SER A 173 11.62 -5.03 -7.37
N MET A 174 10.40 -5.49 -7.05
CA MET A 174 10.15 -6.36 -5.91
C MET A 174 10.79 -7.75 -6.08
N ALA A 175 10.68 -8.37 -7.26
CA ALA A 175 11.32 -9.65 -7.55
C ALA A 175 12.85 -9.54 -7.52
N LEU A 176 13.42 -8.46 -8.07
CA LEU A 176 14.84 -8.13 -7.97
C LEU A 176 15.30 -8.00 -6.51
N ALA A 177 14.50 -7.35 -5.65
CA ALA A 177 14.79 -7.22 -4.23
C ALA A 177 14.78 -8.58 -3.51
N ALA A 178 13.78 -9.43 -3.79
CA ALA A 178 13.68 -10.77 -3.20
C ALA A 178 14.82 -11.71 -3.66
N LEU A 179 15.25 -11.59 -4.92
CA LEU A 179 16.42 -12.28 -5.44
C LEU A 179 17.73 -11.78 -4.82
N ARG A 180 17.85 -10.46 -4.63
CA ARG A 180 19.00 -9.67 -4.15
C ARG A 180 20.30 -9.87 -4.92
N ASN A 181 20.89 -11.05 -4.82
CA ASN A 181 22.18 -11.44 -5.39
C ASN A 181 22.08 -12.79 -6.11
N ARG A 182 20.87 -13.16 -6.54
CA ARG A 182 20.57 -14.41 -7.24
C ARG A 182 19.85 -14.12 -8.55
N THR A 183 19.93 -15.01 -9.51
CA THR A 183 19.11 -15.05 -10.74
C THR A 183 18.25 -16.30 -10.68
N MET A 184 17.05 -16.25 -11.25
CA MET A 184 16.23 -17.45 -11.47
C MET A 184 16.43 -17.94 -12.91
N GLN A 185 16.78 -19.21 -13.07
CA GLN A 185 16.92 -19.85 -14.37
C GLN A 185 15.56 -20.28 -14.93
N PRO A 186 15.43 -20.60 -16.24
CA PRO A 186 14.15 -20.99 -16.84
C PRO A 186 13.53 -22.24 -16.20
N ASP A 187 14.36 -23.11 -15.62
CA ASP A 187 13.96 -24.30 -14.84
C ASP A 187 13.52 -23.98 -13.39
N GLY A 188 13.56 -22.71 -12.98
CA GLY A 188 13.22 -22.23 -11.63
C GLY A 188 14.39 -22.25 -10.64
N ARG A 189 15.56 -22.77 -11.01
CA ARG A 189 16.71 -22.85 -10.11
C ARG A 189 17.30 -21.48 -9.82
N LEU A 190 17.62 -21.22 -8.55
CA LEU A 190 18.30 -20.00 -8.12
C LEU A 190 19.83 -20.17 -8.20
N LEU A 191 20.50 -19.23 -8.85
CA LEU A 191 21.96 -19.17 -8.99
C LEU A 191 22.51 -17.83 -8.50
N PRO A 192 23.75 -17.75 -7.98
CA PRO A 192 24.40 -16.47 -7.71
C PRO A 192 24.36 -15.55 -8.93
N TRP A 193 24.00 -14.29 -8.73
CA TRP A 193 23.95 -13.31 -9.80
C TRP A 193 25.37 -12.84 -10.12
N ARG A 194 25.75 -13.05 -11.37
CA ARG A 194 26.99 -12.55 -11.97
C ARG A 194 26.68 -11.75 -13.22
N SER A 195 27.51 -10.76 -13.50
CA SER A 195 27.53 -10.09 -14.78
C SER A 195 27.92 -11.06 -15.91
N PRO A 196 27.71 -10.68 -17.19
CA PRO A 196 28.21 -11.45 -18.34
C PRO A 196 29.70 -11.87 -18.24
N ASN A 197 30.57 -11.01 -17.71
CA ASN A 197 32.00 -11.28 -17.51
C ASN A 197 32.32 -11.89 -16.12
N GLY A 198 31.31 -12.28 -15.34
CA GLY A 198 31.49 -13.05 -14.11
C GLY A 198 31.62 -12.25 -12.82
N THR A 199 31.52 -10.91 -12.87
CA THR A 199 31.54 -10.03 -11.69
C THR A 199 30.35 -10.35 -10.77
N PRO A 200 30.56 -10.66 -9.48
CA PRO A 200 29.45 -10.84 -8.54
C PRO A 200 28.62 -9.56 -8.39
N LEU A 201 27.29 -9.69 -8.41
CA LEU A 201 26.37 -8.56 -8.34
C LEU A 201 25.37 -8.72 -7.20
N GLN A 202 24.94 -7.59 -6.65
CA GLN A 202 23.85 -7.53 -5.69
C GLN A 202 23.11 -6.19 -5.78
N ILE A 203 21.82 -6.22 -5.50
CA ILE A 203 21.05 -5.00 -5.23
C ILE A 203 21.48 -4.43 -3.88
N ALA A 204 21.86 -3.16 -3.88
CA ALA A 204 22.23 -2.40 -2.67
C ALA A 204 20.99 -1.86 -1.95
N ALA A 205 19.96 -1.44 -2.69
CA ALA A 205 18.67 -1.01 -2.15
C ALA A 205 17.56 -1.12 -3.19
N ALA A 206 16.32 -1.29 -2.74
CA ALA A 206 15.16 -1.30 -3.62
C ALA A 206 14.03 -0.42 -3.08
N ALA A 207 13.28 0.19 -3.99
CA ALA A 207 12.18 1.09 -3.67
C ALA A 207 10.89 0.81 -4.51
N PRO A 208 10.38 -0.42 -4.59
CA PRO A 208 9.20 -0.76 -5.41
C PRO A 208 7.95 0.04 -5.02
N VAL A 209 7.22 0.52 -6.04
CA VAL A 209 5.97 1.28 -5.89
C VAL A 209 4.80 0.52 -6.48
N ILE A 210 3.67 0.52 -5.77
CA ILE A 210 2.46 -0.26 -6.07
C ILE A 210 2.78 -1.65 -6.65
N PRO A 211 3.67 -2.42 -5.99
CA PRO A 211 4.05 -3.72 -6.53
C PRO A 211 3.00 -4.76 -6.18
N TRP A 212 2.95 -5.85 -6.95
CA TRP A 212 2.50 -7.12 -6.40
C TRP A 212 3.69 -7.89 -5.81
N THR A 213 3.38 -8.83 -4.95
CA THR A 213 4.30 -9.81 -4.37
C THR A 213 3.86 -11.25 -4.67
N ASP A 214 2.60 -11.46 -5.07
CA ASP A 214 2.09 -12.74 -5.57
C ASP A 214 0.99 -12.49 -6.59
N LEU A 215 1.22 -12.94 -7.83
CA LEU A 215 0.29 -12.69 -8.92
C LEU A 215 -0.98 -13.54 -8.81
N ASN A 216 -0.94 -14.72 -8.15
CA ASN A 216 -2.15 -15.48 -7.83
C ASN A 216 -3.06 -14.68 -6.90
N HIS A 217 -2.48 -14.05 -5.88
CA HIS A 217 -3.26 -13.31 -4.89
C HIS A 217 -3.95 -12.07 -5.47
N VAL A 218 -3.23 -11.28 -6.25
CA VAL A 218 -3.78 -10.02 -6.77
C VAL A 218 -4.77 -10.24 -7.93
N THR A 219 -4.67 -11.34 -8.67
CA THR A 219 -5.61 -11.68 -9.76
C THR A 219 -6.82 -12.46 -9.25
N ALA A 220 -6.63 -13.32 -8.25
CA ALA A 220 -7.69 -14.14 -7.67
C ALA A 220 -7.51 -14.28 -6.14
N PRO A 221 -7.87 -13.25 -5.35
CA PRO A 221 -7.77 -13.33 -3.89
C PRO A 221 -8.70 -14.41 -3.34
N ASN A 222 -8.24 -15.06 -2.26
CA ASN A 222 -8.91 -16.22 -1.66
C ASN A 222 -9.13 -16.08 -0.13
N GLY A 223 -8.88 -14.90 0.44
CA GLY A 223 -9.07 -14.62 1.87
C GLY A 223 -8.02 -15.22 2.81
N SER A 224 -6.90 -15.75 2.30
CA SER A 224 -5.86 -16.38 3.15
C SER A 224 -4.76 -15.44 3.65
N THR A 225 -4.70 -14.21 3.13
CA THR A 225 -3.71 -13.19 3.49
C THR A 225 -4.25 -12.29 4.61
N PHE A 226 -3.45 -12.07 5.65
CA PHE A 226 -3.79 -11.16 6.74
C PHE A 226 -2.63 -10.22 7.06
N THR A 227 -2.95 -8.98 7.37
CA THR A 227 -1.97 -7.92 7.67
C THR A 227 -1.32 -8.06 9.04
N HIS A 228 -1.84 -8.93 9.91
CA HIS A 228 -1.37 -9.12 11.29
C HIS A 228 -0.74 -10.50 11.53
N THR A 229 -0.58 -11.32 10.50
CA THR A 229 0.07 -12.64 10.55
C THR A 229 1.16 -12.77 9.48
N ILE A 230 1.91 -13.87 9.56
CA ILE A 230 2.77 -14.33 8.48
C ILE A 230 1.97 -15.24 7.55
N THR A 231 1.84 -14.85 6.28
CA THR A 231 1.19 -15.67 5.25
C THR A 231 2.03 -16.93 4.99
N PRO A 232 1.50 -18.13 5.19
CA PRO A 232 2.22 -19.38 4.91
C PRO A 232 2.53 -19.54 3.42
N ALA A 233 3.60 -20.26 3.10
CA ALA A 233 3.93 -20.63 1.73
C ALA A 233 2.75 -21.37 1.07
N GLY A 234 2.40 -20.97 -0.16
CA GLY A 234 1.31 -21.56 -0.94
C GLY A 234 -0.11 -21.27 -0.45
N ALA A 235 -0.31 -20.44 0.58
CA ALA A 235 -1.66 -20.09 1.07
C ALA A 235 -2.57 -19.50 -0.02
N THR A 236 -2.00 -18.67 -0.89
CA THR A 236 -2.65 -18.01 -2.04
C THR A 236 -3.05 -18.99 -3.15
N ARG A 237 -2.50 -20.22 -3.14
CA ARG A 237 -2.73 -21.28 -4.13
C ARG A 237 -3.63 -22.41 -3.60
N ARG A 238 -3.75 -22.52 -2.27
CA ARG A 238 -4.44 -23.65 -1.61
C ARG A 238 -5.90 -23.77 -2.03
N GLN A 239 -6.59 -22.63 -2.10
CA GLN A 239 -7.95 -22.50 -2.62
C GLN A 239 -7.92 -21.55 -3.81
N ILE A 240 -8.60 -21.92 -4.89
CA ILE A 240 -8.75 -21.06 -6.06
C ILE A 240 -9.59 -19.85 -5.63
N GLY A 241 -9.05 -18.65 -5.82
CA GLY A 241 -9.73 -17.43 -5.42
C GLY A 241 -10.86 -17.02 -6.37
N VAL A 242 -11.30 -15.78 -6.20
CA VAL A 242 -12.30 -15.16 -7.07
C VAL A 242 -11.60 -14.22 -8.03
N PHE A 243 -11.71 -14.50 -9.33
CA PHE A 243 -10.99 -13.77 -10.38
C PHE A 243 -11.47 -12.31 -10.50
N LYS A 244 -10.55 -11.34 -10.50
CA LYS A 244 -10.82 -9.92 -10.73
C LYS A 244 -11.09 -9.65 -12.22
N ALA A 245 -12.29 -10.02 -12.68
CA ALA A 245 -12.68 -10.07 -14.08
C ALA A 245 -12.47 -8.74 -14.82
N SER A 246 -13.05 -7.62 -14.38
CA SER A 246 -12.98 -6.37 -15.17
C SER A 246 -11.54 -5.90 -15.37
N VAL A 247 -10.71 -5.98 -14.33
CA VAL A 247 -9.33 -5.50 -14.37
C VAL A 247 -8.44 -6.42 -15.19
N ALA A 248 -8.50 -7.74 -14.96
CA ALA A 248 -7.66 -8.68 -15.68
C ALA A 248 -8.01 -8.72 -17.18
N ASN A 249 -9.30 -8.70 -17.53
CA ASN A 249 -9.73 -8.63 -18.94
C ASN A 249 -9.33 -7.28 -19.58
N ALA A 250 -9.46 -6.16 -18.87
CA ALA A 250 -9.03 -4.86 -19.39
C ALA A 250 -7.52 -4.80 -19.65
N ILE A 251 -6.69 -5.31 -18.72
CA ILE A 251 -5.23 -5.37 -18.90
C ILE A 251 -4.86 -6.29 -20.07
N THR A 252 -5.53 -7.44 -20.21
CA THR A 252 -5.26 -8.38 -21.30
C THR A 252 -5.62 -7.81 -22.67
N ALA A 253 -6.76 -7.13 -22.77
CA ALA A 253 -7.15 -6.40 -23.98
C ALA A 253 -6.17 -5.26 -24.28
N ALA A 254 -5.75 -4.53 -23.24
CA ALA A 254 -4.76 -3.47 -23.35
C ALA A 254 -3.35 -3.99 -23.68
N ALA A 255 -3.04 -5.27 -23.48
CA ALA A 255 -1.68 -5.77 -23.70
C ALA A 255 -1.24 -5.75 -25.17
N GLN A 256 -2.17 -5.68 -26.12
CA GLN A 256 -1.85 -5.72 -27.55
C GLN A 256 -1.75 -4.33 -28.17
N PHE A 257 -2.57 -3.38 -27.72
CA PHE A 257 -2.75 -2.08 -28.36
C PHE A 257 -2.70 -0.92 -27.39
N ALA A 258 -2.08 0.18 -27.81
CA ALA A 258 -1.88 1.36 -26.99
C ALA A 258 -3.21 1.98 -26.54
N ILE A 259 -3.41 2.04 -25.21
CA ILE A 259 -4.56 2.71 -24.56
C ILE A 259 -4.14 3.89 -23.65
N GLY A 260 -2.83 4.16 -23.55
CA GLY A 260 -2.26 5.25 -22.74
C GLY A 260 -0.84 5.62 -23.19
N PRO A 261 -0.24 6.67 -22.60
CA PRO A 261 1.05 7.21 -23.05
C PRO A 261 2.20 6.24 -22.72
N GLY A 262 2.56 5.39 -23.69
CA GLY A 262 3.79 4.59 -23.70
C GLY A 262 4.66 4.84 -24.93
N GLN A 263 4.26 5.83 -25.74
CA GLN A 263 4.90 6.18 -27.01
C GLN A 263 6.11 7.10 -26.79
N PRO A 264 7.03 7.20 -27.78
CA PRO A 264 8.14 8.13 -27.74
C PRO A 264 7.71 9.57 -27.40
N THR A 265 8.45 10.22 -26.51
CA THR A 265 8.19 11.63 -26.14
C THR A 265 8.28 12.53 -27.37
N GLY A 266 7.28 13.39 -27.58
CA GLY A 266 7.21 14.29 -28.73
C GLY A 266 6.47 13.71 -29.94
N GLU A 267 6.11 12.42 -29.93
CA GLU A 267 5.15 11.87 -30.88
C GLU A 267 3.71 12.05 -30.38
N PRO A 268 2.74 12.39 -31.25
CA PRO A 268 1.33 12.37 -30.89
C PRO A 268 0.92 10.98 -30.43
N PHE A 269 0.22 10.88 -29.30
CA PHE A 269 -0.37 9.61 -28.88
C PHE A 269 -1.34 9.10 -29.94
N VAL A 270 -1.07 7.91 -30.47
CA VAL A 270 -1.96 7.20 -31.41
C VAL A 270 -2.65 6.04 -30.69
N PRO A 271 -3.94 6.18 -30.28
CA PRO A 271 -4.73 5.08 -29.74
C PRO A 271 -4.80 3.91 -30.72
N GLY A 272 -4.73 2.68 -30.23
CA GLY A 272 -4.89 1.48 -31.05
C GLY A 272 -3.63 1.04 -31.82
N ARG A 273 -2.50 1.74 -31.67
CA ARG A 273 -1.21 1.28 -32.24
C ARG A 273 -0.80 -0.06 -31.60
N PRO A 274 -0.39 -1.08 -32.38
CA PRO A 274 0.18 -2.30 -31.81
C PRO A 274 1.37 -1.98 -30.91
N MET A 275 1.32 -2.46 -29.68
CA MET A 275 2.39 -2.23 -28.71
C MET A 275 2.90 -3.49 -28.02
N GLY A 276 2.16 -4.60 -28.05
CA GLY A 276 2.58 -5.80 -27.33
C GLY A 276 2.52 -7.08 -28.12
N TYR A 277 3.37 -8.03 -27.70
CA TYR A 277 3.50 -9.35 -28.29
C TYR A 277 3.16 -10.44 -27.27
N LEU A 278 1.91 -10.89 -27.31
CA LEU A 278 1.45 -12.04 -26.54
C LEU A 278 1.75 -13.34 -27.31
N SER A 279 2.08 -14.40 -26.57
CA SER A 279 2.18 -15.73 -27.15
C SER A 279 0.84 -16.17 -27.72
N PRO A 280 0.78 -16.74 -28.93
CA PRO A 280 -0.44 -17.39 -29.39
C PRO A 280 -0.85 -18.52 -28.43
N PRO A 281 -2.16 -18.74 -28.20
CA PRO A 281 -2.63 -19.78 -27.27
C PRO A 281 -1.99 -21.15 -27.54
N GLY A 282 -1.49 -21.79 -26.49
CA GLY A 282 -0.86 -23.11 -26.53
C GLY A 282 0.56 -23.16 -27.12
N VAL A 283 1.12 -22.04 -27.61
CA VAL A 283 2.47 -22.03 -28.19
C VAL A 283 3.55 -21.98 -27.11
N ASP A 284 3.38 -21.13 -26.11
CA ASP A 284 4.31 -21.02 -24.99
C ASP A 284 3.57 -21.03 -23.65
N SER A 285 3.58 -22.18 -22.98
CA SER A 285 2.94 -22.37 -21.68
C SER A 285 3.50 -21.50 -20.56
N GLN A 286 4.63 -20.81 -20.76
CA GLN A 286 5.23 -19.87 -19.81
C GLN A 286 4.87 -18.41 -20.12
N ALA A 287 4.18 -18.14 -21.25
CA ALA A 287 3.77 -16.81 -21.69
C ALA A 287 2.31 -16.75 -22.19
N ASP A 288 1.51 -17.80 -21.98
CA ASP A 288 0.13 -17.93 -22.49
C ASP A 288 -0.91 -17.13 -21.68
N VAL A 289 -0.63 -15.84 -21.47
CA VAL A 289 -1.50 -14.92 -20.74
C VAL A 289 -2.93 -14.89 -21.30
N PRO A 290 -3.16 -14.85 -22.64
CA PRO A 290 -4.51 -14.87 -23.19
C PRO A 290 -5.31 -16.12 -22.79
N ALA A 291 -4.73 -17.32 -22.89
CA ALA A 291 -5.46 -18.54 -22.51
C ALA A 291 -5.69 -18.62 -21.00
N TRP A 292 -4.73 -18.16 -20.18
CA TRP A 292 -4.90 -18.15 -18.72
C TRP A 292 -6.06 -17.25 -18.32
N VAL A 293 -6.16 -16.06 -18.91
CA VAL A 293 -7.22 -15.09 -18.63
C VAL A 293 -8.56 -15.61 -19.10
N ALA A 294 -8.66 -16.08 -20.35
CA ALA A 294 -9.88 -16.67 -20.88
C ALA A 294 -10.37 -17.85 -20.03
N ARG A 295 -9.44 -18.70 -19.54
CA ARG A 295 -9.79 -19.82 -18.68
C ARG A 295 -10.25 -19.40 -17.29
N ALA A 296 -9.61 -18.39 -16.69
CA ALA A 296 -10.01 -17.86 -15.39
C ALA A 296 -11.39 -17.16 -15.46
N ASP A 297 -11.66 -16.48 -16.58
CA ASP A 297 -12.93 -15.81 -16.87
C ASP A 297 -14.07 -16.80 -17.10
N ALA A 298 -13.79 -17.95 -17.72
CA ALA A 298 -14.78 -19.02 -17.89
C ALA A 298 -15.33 -19.59 -16.57
N GLY A 299 -14.62 -19.42 -15.44
CA GLY A 299 -15.10 -19.79 -14.11
C GLY A 299 -15.12 -21.30 -13.81
N GLU A 300 -15.94 -21.70 -12.83
CA GLU A 300 -16.11 -23.09 -12.39
C GLU A 300 -16.81 -23.96 -13.45
N PRO A 301 -16.54 -25.28 -13.51
CA PRO A 301 -15.76 -26.08 -12.57
C PRO A 301 -14.24 -25.86 -12.73
N TYR A 302 -13.53 -25.93 -11.61
CA TYR A 302 -12.08 -25.83 -11.60
C TYR A 302 -11.43 -27.20 -11.50
N GLY A 303 -10.48 -27.48 -12.38
CA GLY A 303 -9.70 -28.71 -12.40
C GLY A 303 -8.20 -28.45 -12.38
N ASP A 304 -7.45 -29.44 -12.86
CA ASP A 304 -5.99 -29.41 -12.93
C ASP A 304 -5.46 -28.36 -13.91
N ASP A 305 -6.28 -27.98 -14.90
CA ASP A 305 -6.03 -26.89 -15.83
C ASP A 305 -5.79 -25.55 -15.11
N VAL A 306 -6.66 -25.19 -14.17
CA VAL A 306 -6.51 -23.96 -13.36
C VAL A 306 -5.36 -24.08 -12.38
N ARG A 307 -5.12 -25.27 -11.81
CA ARG A 307 -3.96 -25.49 -10.93
C ARG A 307 -2.63 -25.33 -11.66
N SER A 308 -2.57 -25.76 -12.92
CA SER A 308 -1.41 -25.56 -13.80
C SER A 308 -1.14 -24.07 -14.03
N ILE A 309 -2.19 -23.28 -14.27
CA ILE A 309 -2.08 -21.81 -14.37
C ILE A 309 -1.53 -21.23 -13.06
N GLN A 310 -2.07 -21.61 -11.90
CA GLN A 310 -1.59 -21.12 -10.60
C GLN A 310 -0.10 -21.44 -10.35
N ALA A 311 0.35 -22.61 -10.80
CA ALA A 311 1.76 -23.00 -10.74
C ALA A 311 2.64 -22.14 -11.66
N GLN A 312 2.17 -21.79 -12.87
CA GLN A 312 2.89 -20.84 -13.73
C GLN A 312 3.01 -19.45 -13.07
N LEU A 313 1.93 -18.96 -12.44
CA LEU A 313 1.93 -17.67 -11.74
C LEU A 313 2.87 -17.60 -10.53
N GLU A 314 3.32 -18.74 -9.98
CA GLU A 314 4.28 -18.78 -8.88
C GLU A 314 5.63 -18.17 -9.26
N ASN A 315 6.06 -18.31 -10.52
CA ASN A 315 7.29 -17.68 -11.03
C ASN A 315 7.20 -16.15 -11.13
N ARG A 316 6.01 -15.58 -10.91
CA ARG A 316 5.74 -14.13 -10.90
C ARG A 316 5.48 -13.61 -9.49
N SER A 317 5.85 -14.39 -8.48
CA SER A 317 5.56 -14.10 -7.08
C SER A 317 6.86 -13.95 -6.30
N SER A 318 7.24 -12.70 -6.01
CA SER A 318 8.41 -12.41 -5.16
C SER A 318 8.26 -12.99 -3.75
N TYR A 319 7.03 -13.18 -3.28
CA TYR A 319 6.74 -13.88 -2.02
C TYR A 319 7.07 -15.37 -2.10
N SER A 320 7.04 -16.00 -3.28
CA SER A 320 7.38 -17.42 -3.45
C SER A 320 8.87 -17.69 -3.69
N ILE A 321 9.67 -16.65 -3.93
CA ILE A 321 11.13 -16.77 -4.02
C ILE A 321 11.68 -17.20 -2.65
N ASP A 322 12.60 -18.16 -2.65
CA ASP A 322 13.27 -18.64 -1.44
C ASP A 322 13.83 -17.48 -0.61
N SER A 323 13.23 -17.31 0.57
CA SER A 323 13.54 -16.23 1.51
C SER A 323 14.70 -16.57 2.44
N SER A 324 15.46 -17.65 2.22
CA SER A 324 16.68 -17.97 2.97
C SER A 324 17.75 -16.86 2.92
N VAL A 325 17.75 -16.06 1.85
CA VAL A 325 18.61 -14.89 1.69
C VAL A 325 17.81 -13.62 2.02
N SER A 326 18.35 -12.80 2.91
CA SER A 326 17.70 -11.53 3.27
C SER A 326 17.63 -10.60 2.05
N PRO A 327 16.51 -9.88 1.83
CA PRO A 327 16.46 -8.83 0.80
C PRO A 327 17.40 -7.66 1.17
N PRO A 328 17.70 -6.75 0.22
CA PRO A 328 18.41 -5.51 0.53
C PRO A 328 17.52 -4.59 1.39
N PRO A 329 18.06 -3.47 1.92
CA PRO A 329 17.25 -2.36 2.42
C PRO A 329 16.07 -2.06 1.46
N LEU A 330 14.85 -2.17 1.99
CA LEU A 330 13.63 -2.17 1.19
C LEU A 330 12.66 -1.06 1.64
N PHE A 331 12.40 -0.11 0.74
CA PHE A 331 11.30 0.84 0.85
C PHE A 331 10.15 0.35 -0.04
N MET A 332 8.96 0.17 0.51
CA MET A 332 7.79 -0.25 -0.28
C MET A 332 6.70 0.78 -0.17
N ALA A 333 6.10 1.14 -1.30
CA ALA A 333 5.00 2.10 -1.35
C ALA A 333 3.76 1.48 -2.01
N SER A 334 2.58 1.62 -1.41
CA SER A 334 1.32 1.12 -1.98
C SER A 334 0.13 2.03 -1.65
N GLY A 335 -0.88 1.99 -2.51
CA GLY A 335 -2.11 2.76 -2.37
C GLY A 335 -3.21 2.05 -1.59
N PHE A 336 -3.88 2.76 -0.69
CA PHE A 336 -5.08 2.24 -0.03
C PHE A 336 -6.27 2.04 -0.98
N THR A 337 -6.34 2.85 -2.04
CA THR A 337 -7.39 2.85 -3.06
C THR A 337 -6.96 2.17 -4.36
N ASP A 338 -5.82 1.46 -4.33
CA ASP A 338 -5.33 0.63 -5.42
C ASP A 338 -6.09 -0.70 -5.42
N ASP A 339 -7.06 -0.82 -6.33
CA ASP A 339 -7.92 -2.01 -6.41
C ASP A 339 -7.27 -3.16 -7.19
N LEU A 340 -6.15 -2.89 -7.86
CA LEU A 340 -5.36 -3.88 -8.58
C LEU A 340 -4.38 -4.56 -7.62
N PHE A 341 -3.46 -3.79 -7.00
CA PHE A 341 -2.42 -4.25 -6.08
C PHE A 341 -2.59 -3.62 -4.68
N PRO A 342 -3.37 -4.26 -3.81
CA PRO A 342 -3.74 -3.68 -2.52
C PRO A 342 -2.57 -3.66 -1.54
N VAL A 343 -2.66 -2.80 -0.51
CA VAL A 343 -1.61 -2.59 0.51
C VAL A 343 -1.17 -3.87 1.23
N ASP A 344 -2.03 -4.87 1.36
CA ASP A 344 -1.66 -6.13 2.01
C ASP A 344 -0.52 -6.88 1.31
N GLU A 345 -0.26 -6.60 0.03
CA GLU A 345 0.91 -7.10 -0.73
C GLU A 345 2.23 -6.67 -0.08
N VAL A 346 2.43 -5.36 0.14
CA VAL A 346 3.67 -4.85 0.73
C VAL A 346 3.73 -5.12 2.24
N VAL A 347 2.59 -5.15 2.92
CA VAL A 347 2.52 -5.46 4.35
C VAL A 347 2.91 -6.91 4.63
N ARG A 348 2.41 -7.89 3.86
CA ARG A 348 2.78 -9.29 4.08
C ARG A 348 4.25 -9.56 3.82
N PHE A 349 4.84 -8.93 2.80
CA PHE A 349 6.26 -9.06 2.51
C PHE A 349 7.08 -8.44 3.63
N ALA A 350 6.72 -7.23 4.09
CA ALA A 350 7.37 -6.56 5.22
C ALA A 350 7.31 -7.40 6.50
N ASN A 351 6.15 -7.98 6.82
CA ASN A 351 5.96 -8.81 8.00
C ASN A 351 6.86 -10.06 7.97
N ARG A 352 6.93 -10.76 6.83
CA ARG A 352 7.84 -11.90 6.66
C ARG A 352 9.30 -11.47 6.77
N THR A 353 9.70 -10.40 6.09
CA THR A 353 11.09 -9.89 6.16
C THR A 353 11.47 -9.52 7.59
N ARG A 354 10.62 -8.83 8.35
CA ARG A 354 10.90 -8.48 9.75
C ARG A 354 11.01 -9.71 10.65
N LYS A 355 10.29 -10.79 10.33
CA LYS A 355 10.31 -12.06 11.09
C LYS A 355 11.58 -12.86 10.79
N GLU A 356 11.89 -13.06 9.52
CA GLU A 356 12.98 -13.92 9.05
C GLU A 356 14.34 -13.19 9.03
N HIS A 357 14.32 -11.89 8.76
CA HIS A 357 15.50 -11.03 8.61
C HIS A 357 15.36 -9.72 9.40
N PRO A 358 15.31 -9.78 10.75
CA PRO A 358 15.02 -8.61 11.60
C PRO A 358 16.06 -7.47 11.52
N ARG A 359 17.19 -7.68 10.84
CA ARG A 359 18.22 -6.67 10.60
C ARG A 359 18.12 -5.99 9.24
N THR A 360 17.22 -6.45 8.36
CA THR A 360 17.01 -5.78 7.07
C THR A 360 16.18 -4.51 7.30
N PRO A 361 16.67 -3.33 6.91
CA PRO A 361 15.88 -2.10 7.00
C PRO A 361 14.64 -2.18 6.11
N VAL A 362 13.47 -1.92 6.69
CA VAL A 362 12.18 -1.95 5.98
C VAL A 362 11.32 -0.76 6.34
N SER A 363 10.94 0.02 5.32
CA SER A 363 10.02 1.15 5.44
C SER A 363 8.81 1.01 4.52
N LEU A 364 7.67 1.51 4.98
CA LEU A 364 6.40 1.51 4.24
C LEU A 364 5.89 2.94 4.06
N LEU A 365 5.48 3.28 2.84
CA LEU A 365 4.69 4.47 2.53
C LEU A 365 3.34 4.07 1.95
N LEU A 366 2.26 4.41 2.66
CA LEU A 366 0.90 4.04 2.31
C LEU A 366 0.07 5.31 2.12
N GLY A 367 -0.79 5.38 1.10
CA GLY A 367 -1.54 6.61 0.86
C GLY A 367 -2.58 6.52 -0.25
N ASP A 368 -3.03 7.69 -0.71
CA ASP A 368 -4.03 7.83 -1.79
C ASP A 368 -3.36 8.06 -3.15
N PHE A 369 -2.54 7.09 -3.56
CA PHE A 369 -1.85 7.01 -4.85
C PHE A 369 -1.83 5.55 -5.35
N GLY A 370 -1.73 5.31 -6.66
CA GLY A 370 -1.69 3.96 -7.22
C GLY A 370 -2.61 3.77 -8.42
N HIS A 371 -2.93 2.52 -8.75
CA HIS A 371 -3.90 2.24 -9.82
C HIS A 371 -5.29 2.76 -9.45
N GLN A 372 -6.18 2.76 -10.43
CA GLN A 372 -7.59 3.05 -10.21
C GLN A 372 -8.11 2.18 -9.04
N ARG A 373 -8.80 2.77 -8.07
CA ARG A 373 -9.44 4.08 -8.09
C ARG A 373 -8.65 5.25 -7.47
N ALA A 374 -7.36 5.08 -7.21
CA ALA A 374 -6.61 6.04 -6.41
C ALA A 374 -6.62 7.49 -6.95
N SER A 375 -6.70 8.45 -6.04
CA SER A 375 -6.79 9.88 -6.41
C SER A 375 -5.48 10.41 -7.02
N ASN A 376 -4.33 9.83 -6.66
CA ASN A 376 -3.01 10.26 -7.12
C ASN A 376 -2.75 11.75 -6.90
N LYS A 377 -3.01 12.24 -5.68
CA LYS A 377 -2.86 13.65 -5.34
C LYS A 377 -1.40 14.07 -5.45
N LYS A 378 -1.14 15.24 -6.05
CA LYS A 378 0.23 15.74 -6.26
C LYS A 378 1.08 15.76 -4.98
N PRO A 379 0.60 16.24 -3.80
CA PRO A 379 1.42 16.23 -2.58
C PRO A 379 1.86 14.83 -2.14
N GLU A 380 1.01 13.82 -2.36
CA GLU A 380 1.30 12.42 -2.06
C GLU A 380 2.40 11.89 -2.99
N ARG A 381 2.27 12.19 -4.29
CA ARG A 381 3.27 11.85 -5.32
C ARG A 381 4.61 12.53 -5.10
N ASP A 382 4.60 13.82 -4.74
CA ASP A 382 5.82 14.57 -4.43
C ASP A 382 6.53 13.98 -3.21
N ARG A 383 5.76 13.53 -2.19
CA ARG A 383 6.33 12.88 -1.02
C ARG A 383 6.92 11.52 -1.36
N LEU A 384 6.21 10.70 -2.13
CA LEU A 384 6.69 9.41 -2.60
C LEU A 384 8.05 9.54 -3.28
N ILE A 385 8.18 10.45 -4.26
CA ILE A 385 9.44 10.67 -4.99
C ILE A 385 10.56 11.11 -4.03
N ARG A 386 10.29 12.04 -3.10
CA ARG A 386 11.29 12.47 -2.11
C ARG A 386 11.76 11.34 -1.20
N ASP A 387 10.84 10.49 -0.73
CA ASP A 387 11.15 9.40 0.19
C ASP A 387 11.95 8.30 -0.54
N ILE A 388 11.61 7.98 -1.81
CA ILE A 388 12.39 7.07 -2.67
C ILE A 388 13.82 7.58 -2.88
N ARG A 389 13.96 8.86 -3.25
CA ARG A 389 15.27 9.49 -3.47
C ARG A 389 16.13 9.46 -2.22
N SER A 390 15.56 9.80 -1.07
CA SER A 390 16.26 9.77 0.21
C SER A 390 16.71 8.35 0.58
N TRP A 391 15.87 7.34 0.30
CA TRP A 391 16.21 5.93 0.54
C TRP A 391 17.38 5.46 -0.33
N LEU A 392 17.31 5.68 -1.64
CA LEU A 392 18.36 5.26 -2.57
C LEU A 392 19.65 6.07 -2.38
N ASP A 393 19.58 7.38 -2.13
CA ASP A 393 20.77 8.19 -1.85
C ASP A 393 21.54 7.66 -0.62
N PHE A 394 20.84 7.29 0.45
CA PHE A 394 21.50 6.76 1.64
C PHE A 394 22.14 5.39 1.38
N TYR A 395 21.39 4.42 0.84
CA TYR A 395 21.85 3.03 0.74
C TYR A 395 22.64 2.70 -0.53
N VAL A 396 22.51 3.48 -1.60
CA VAL A 396 23.21 3.25 -2.89
C VAL A 396 24.38 4.21 -3.06
N ARG A 397 24.29 5.43 -2.54
CA ARG A 397 25.31 6.49 -2.72
C ARG A 397 26.05 6.89 -1.46
N ASP A 398 25.71 6.33 -0.31
CA ASP A 398 26.25 6.72 0.99
C ASP A 398 26.05 8.23 1.26
N LYS A 399 24.92 8.79 0.82
CA LYS A 399 24.61 10.23 0.87
C LYS A 399 23.36 10.52 1.70
N GLY A 400 23.43 11.54 2.55
CA GLY A 400 22.29 12.01 3.35
C GLY A 400 22.17 11.32 4.69
N ALA A 401 21.08 11.61 5.40
CA ALA A 401 20.80 11.00 6.71
C ALA A 401 20.14 9.63 6.53
N ALA A 402 20.36 8.72 7.48
CA ALA A 402 19.70 7.42 7.51
C ALA A 402 18.16 7.61 7.49
N PRO A 403 17.46 7.04 6.49
CA PRO A 403 16.01 7.15 6.43
C PRO A 403 15.39 6.36 7.60
N PRO A 404 14.31 6.87 8.21
CA PRO A 404 13.67 6.18 9.32
C PRO A 404 13.04 4.86 8.86
N GLU A 405 13.25 3.81 9.66
CA GLU A 405 12.54 2.54 9.54
C GLU A 405 11.16 2.64 10.19
N GLN A 406 10.13 2.86 9.37
CA GLN A 406 8.79 3.15 9.86
C GLN A 406 7.71 2.82 8.82
N ALA A 407 6.47 2.71 9.29
CA ALA A 407 5.29 2.85 8.45
C ALA A 407 4.79 4.29 8.49
N VAL A 408 4.55 4.85 7.31
CA VAL A 408 3.89 6.15 7.16
C VAL A 408 2.65 6.00 6.31
N ALA A 409 1.55 6.62 6.75
CA ALA A 409 0.27 6.52 6.09
C ALA A 409 -0.43 7.88 5.97
N THR A 410 -1.14 8.09 4.87
CA THR A 410 -2.05 9.21 4.64
C THR A 410 -3.42 8.67 4.22
N THR A 411 -4.49 9.44 4.42
CA THR A 411 -5.86 8.96 4.15
C THR A 411 -6.31 9.21 2.71
N GLN A 412 -7.19 8.33 2.23
CA GLN A 412 -8.15 8.70 1.19
C GLN A 412 -9.08 9.79 1.77
N THR A 413 -9.32 10.85 0.98
CA THR A 413 -10.29 11.89 1.33
C THR A 413 -11.06 12.34 0.11
N CYS A 414 -12.34 12.68 0.30
CA CYS A 414 -13.26 13.09 -0.75
C CYS A 414 -13.93 14.44 -0.41
N PRO A 415 -14.19 15.32 -1.41
CA PRO A 415 -13.86 15.17 -2.83
C PRO A 415 -12.36 15.16 -3.11
N LYS A 416 -11.94 14.72 -4.31
CA LYS A 416 -10.53 14.50 -4.72
C LYS A 416 -9.59 15.68 -4.44
N ALA A 417 -10.09 16.91 -4.49
CA ALA A 417 -9.32 18.13 -4.18
C ALA A 417 -9.00 18.31 -2.69
N THR A 418 -9.69 17.60 -1.80
CA THR A 418 -9.46 17.64 -0.35
C THR A 418 -8.07 17.06 -0.05
N PRO A 419 -7.22 17.74 0.72
CA PRO A 419 -5.95 17.18 1.15
C PRO A 419 -6.14 15.86 1.92
N SER A 420 -5.20 14.94 1.78
CA SER A 420 -5.15 13.74 2.62
C SER A 420 -4.77 14.11 4.06
N GLU A 421 -5.32 13.39 5.05
CA GLU A 421 -4.89 13.54 6.45
C GLU A 421 -3.57 12.79 6.69
N GLY A 422 -2.81 13.21 7.70
CA GLY A 422 -1.49 12.66 8.04
C GLY A 422 -0.35 13.66 7.76
N PRO A 423 0.89 13.18 7.55
CA PRO A 423 1.30 11.78 7.60
C PRO A 423 1.21 11.20 9.03
N PHE A 424 0.57 10.04 9.16
CA PHE A 424 0.60 9.25 10.38
C PHE A 424 1.83 8.35 10.36
N THR A 425 2.67 8.44 11.38
CA THR A 425 3.84 7.58 11.54
C THR A 425 3.63 6.56 12.66
N ALA A 426 4.24 5.39 12.48
CA ALA A 426 4.35 4.31 13.46
C ALA A 426 5.56 3.39 13.14
N PRO A 427 6.07 2.60 14.11
CA PRO A 427 7.17 1.66 13.86
C PRO A 427 6.85 0.60 12.79
N ASP A 428 5.59 0.17 12.73
CA ASP A 428 5.10 -0.82 11.76
C ASP A 428 3.65 -0.51 11.35
N PHE A 429 3.14 -1.28 10.40
CA PHE A 429 1.78 -1.10 9.87
C PHE A 429 0.71 -1.27 10.95
N HIS A 430 0.85 -2.26 11.82
CA HIS A 430 -0.16 -2.57 12.84
C HIS A 430 -0.26 -1.44 13.88
N ALA A 431 0.87 -0.83 14.23
CA ALA A 431 0.95 0.31 15.16
C ALA A 431 0.41 1.64 14.58
N LEU A 432 0.02 1.69 13.30
CA LEU A 432 -0.70 2.84 12.74
C LEU A 432 -2.06 3.00 13.45
N ALA A 433 -2.75 1.89 13.68
CA ALA A 433 -3.96 1.84 14.49
C ALA A 433 -3.62 1.84 15.98
N ARG A 434 -4.39 2.59 16.78
CA ARG A 434 -4.22 2.71 18.23
C ARG A 434 -5.41 2.19 19.02
N GLY A 435 -6.53 1.94 18.34
CA GLY A 435 -7.75 1.39 18.90
C GLY A 435 -8.57 0.67 17.84
N GLU A 436 -9.77 0.24 18.23
CA GLU A 436 -10.71 -0.44 17.35
C GLU A 436 -12.14 0.06 17.57
N VAL A 437 -12.90 0.16 16.49
CA VAL A 437 -14.36 0.20 16.55
C VAL A 437 -14.86 -1.21 16.26
N ARG A 438 -15.74 -1.74 17.12
CA ARG A 438 -16.25 -3.11 17.00
C ARG A 438 -17.76 -3.12 16.84
N PHE A 439 -18.22 -4.12 16.10
CA PHE A 439 -19.64 -4.40 15.93
C PHE A 439 -19.88 -5.91 15.90
N SER A 440 -20.95 -6.34 16.55
CA SER A 440 -21.35 -7.74 16.59
C SER A 440 -22.84 -7.89 16.32
N SER A 441 -23.23 -8.91 15.58
CA SER A 441 -24.63 -9.24 15.29
C SER A 441 -24.85 -10.75 15.29
N GLY A 442 -25.76 -11.23 16.14
CA GLY A 442 -26.27 -12.60 16.09
C GLY A 442 -27.40 -12.80 15.07
N ALA A 443 -27.89 -11.72 14.45
CA ALA A 443 -28.96 -11.80 13.47
C ALA A 443 -28.48 -12.55 12.22
N ARG A 444 -29.22 -13.59 11.83
CA ARG A 444 -28.93 -14.36 10.62
C ARG A 444 -29.44 -13.61 9.40
N GLN A 445 -28.61 -13.50 8.37
CA GLN A 445 -28.96 -12.90 7.08
C GLN A 445 -28.53 -13.81 5.93
N GLY A 446 -29.22 -13.72 4.79
CA GLY A 446 -28.91 -14.50 3.60
C GLY A 446 -28.08 -13.70 2.60
N VAL A 447 -27.24 -14.41 1.85
CA VAL A 447 -26.52 -13.92 0.67
C VAL A 447 -26.76 -14.89 -0.47
N SER A 448 -27.25 -14.39 -1.61
CA SER A 448 -27.45 -15.20 -2.81
C SER A 448 -26.37 -14.92 -3.85
N SER A 449 -26.14 -15.87 -4.76
CA SER A 449 -25.23 -15.68 -5.91
C SER A 449 -25.63 -14.51 -6.82
N ALA A 450 -26.92 -14.17 -6.83
CA ALA A 450 -27.47 -13.03 -7.56
C ALA A 450 -27.53 -11.74 -6.72
N GLY A 451 -27.02 -11.75 -5.49
CA GLY A 451 -27.10 -10.63 -4.56
C GLY A 451 -26.25 -9.43 -4.97
N GLY A 452 -26.75 -8.23 -4.71
CA GLY A 452 -26.05 -6.96 -4.98
C GLY A 452 -26.66 -6.17 -6.14
N ASP A 453 -26.41 -4.86 -6.11
CA ASP A 453 -26.89 -3.91 -7.11
C ASP A 453 -25.85 -3.70 -8.23
N THR A 454 -26.27 -3.91 -9.48
CA THR A 454 -25.36 -3.87 -10.64
C THR A 454 -24.94 -2.45 -10.99
N GLN A 455 -25.80 -1.45 -10.77
CA GLN A 455 -25.46 -0.05 -11.02
C GLN A 455 -24.39 0.44 -10.02
N THR A 456 -24.56 0.09 -8.75
CA THR A 456 -23.56 0.34 -7.70
C THR A 456 -22.25 -0.33 -8.05
N GLY A 457 -22.27 -1.61 -8.43
CA GLY A 457 -21.08 -2.36 -8.84
C GLY A 457 -20.35 -1.72 -10.04
N ALA A 458 -21.09 -1.34 -11.09
CA ALA A 458 -20.54 -0.67 -12.26
C ALA A 458 -19.94 0.71 -11.92
N ALA A 459 -20.57 1.48 -11.04
CA ALA A 459 -20.12 2.82 -10.65
C ALA A 459 -18.80 2.80 -9.88
N ILE A 460 -18.57 1.79 -9.05
CA ILE A 460 -17.32 1.64 -8.25
C ILE A 460 -16.27 0.74 -8.91
N ASP A 461 -16.54 0.26 -10.13
CA ASP A 461 -15.59 -0.58 -10.85
C ASP A 461 -14.36 0.24 -11.26
N PRO A 462 -13.13 -0.25 -11.02
CA PRO A 462 -11.92 0.52 -11.29
C PRO A 462 -11.61 0.60 -12.79
N ALA A 463 -12.09 -0.34 -13.61
CA ALA A 463 -11.85 -0.38 -15.05
C ALA A 463 -12.96 0.35 -15.84
N THR A 464 -14.23 0.13 -15.50
CA THR A 464 -15.39 0.65 -16.24
C THR A 464 -16.11 1.81 -15.54
N GLY A 465 -15.92 1.98 -14.23
CA GLY A 465 -16.58 3.00 -13.41
C GLY A 465 -15.90 4.37 -13.39
N GLY A 466 -14.97 4.63 -14.33
CA GLY A 466 -14.23 5.89 -14.44
C GLY A 466 -13.06 6.05 -13.46
N GLY A 467 -12.80 5.04 -12.61
CA GLY A 467 -11.60 5.00 -11.78
C GLY A 467 -11.53 6.04 -10.66
N ASP A 468 -12.66 6.61 -10.22
CA ASP A 468 -12.70 7.64 -9.19
C ASP A 468 -12.99 7.05 -7.79
N ALA A 469 -12.05 7.25 -6.85
CA ALA A 469 -12.19 6.84 -5.45
C ALA A 469 -13.39 7.49 -4.75
N CYS A 470 -13.83 8.65 -5.22
CA CYS A 470 -14.85 9.50 -4.59
C CYS A 470 -16.26 9.34 -5.16
N VAL A 471 -16.49 8.34 -6.01
CA VAL A 471 -17.83 7.97 -6.46
C VAL A 471 -18.76 7.80 -5.26
N LYS A 472 -19.93 8.43 -5.37
CA LYS A 472 -21.07 8.26 -4.45
C LYS A 472 -22.15 7.46 -5.16
N THR A 473 -22.72 6.51 -4.46
CA THR A 473 -23.91 5.78 -4.92
C THR A 473 -25.04 5.95 -3.91
N PRO A 474 -26.31 5.74 -4.30
CA PRO A 474 -27.41 5.73 -3.35
C PRO A 474 -27.19 4.70 -2.24
N ALA A 475 -27.42 5.08 -1.00
CA ALA A 475 -27.28 4.18 0.14
C ALA A 475 -28.49 3.26 0.25
N ALA A 476 -28.37 2.04 -0.30
CA ALA A 476 -29.41 1.02 -0.22
C ALA A 476 -28.92 -0.26 0.49
N ASN A 477 -29.86 -1.12 0.88
CA ASN A 477 -29.56 -2.52 1.19
C ASN A 477 -29.96 -3.32 -0.06
N ALA A 478 -28.99 -3.72 -0.87
CA ALA A 478 -29.28 -4.41 -2.13
C ALA A 478 -29.97 -5.77 -1.88
N PRO A 479 -30.88 -6.23 -2.75
CA PRO A 479 -31.49 -7.55 -2.64
C PRO A 479 -30.45 -8.67 -2.62
N GLY A 480 -30.73 -9.76 -1.89
CA GLY A 480 -29.83 -10.92 -1.80
C GLY A 480 -28.50 -10.65 -1.10
N THR A 481 -28.39 -9.58 -0.31
CA THR A 481 -27.17 -9.22 0.44
C THR A 481 -27.41 -9.17 1.94
N ALA A 482 -26.37 -9.43 2.72
CA ALA A 482 -26.37 -9.23 4.17
C ALA A 482 -25.78 -7.85 4.50
N ASN A 483 -26.52 -7.03 5.25
CA ASN A 483 -26.14 -5.65 5.56
C ASN A 483 -26.05 -5.43 7.06
N TYR A 484 -24.95 -4.84 7.51
CA TYR A 484 -24.66 -4.56 8.91
C TYR A 484 -24.26 -3.10 9.06
N ARG A 485 -25.13 -2.30 9.67
CA ARG A 485 -24.90 -0.88 9.94
C ARG A 485 -24.39 -0.72 11.37
N LEU A 486 -23.22 -0.12 11.49
CA LEU A 486 -22.61 0.22 12.77
C LEU A 486 -23.34 1.43 13.37
N PRO A 487 -23.22 1.69 14.68
CA PRO A 487 -23.66 2.97 15.23
C PRO A 487 -23.00 4.13 14.48
N LYS A 488 -23.77 5.22 14.29
CA LYS A 488 -23.24 6.47 13.74
C LYS A 488 -21.98 6.88 14.48
N ALA A 489 -20.96 7.31 13.75
CA ALA A 489 -19.77 7.90 14.35
C ALA A 489 -20.19 9.12 15.18
N THR A 490 -19.66 9.25 16.40
CA THR A 490 -20.03 10.34 17.32
C THR A 490 -18.80 11.18 17.69
N GLY A 491 -19.03 12.31 18.36
CA GLY A 491 -17.93 13.19 18.77
C GLY A 491 -17.23 13.81 17.56
N GLY A 492 -15.93 13.55 17.42
CA GLY A 492 -15.11 14.04 16.29
C GLY A 492 -15.01 13.08 15.11
N GLY A 493 -15.75 11.97 15.12
CA GLY A 493 -15.54 10.86 14.19
C GLY A 493 -14.37 9.96 14.61
N TYR A 494 -13.96 9.08 13.71
CA TYR A 494 -12.76 8.26 13.83
C TYR A 494 -12.18 7.91 12.46
N THR A 495 -10.87 7.69 12.40
CA THR A 495 -10.15 7.38 11.18
C THR A 495 -9.78 5.91 11.15
N LEU A 496 -10.44 5.13 10.30
CA LEU A 496 -9.99 3.80 9.90
C LEU A 496 -8.56 3.91 9.35
N ILE A 497 -7.65 3.09 9.85
CA ILE A 497 -6.30 2.97 9.32
C ILE A 497 -5.82 1.53 9.51
N GLY A 498 -5.92 0.74 8.45
CA GLY A 498 -5.59 -0.69 8.47
C GLY A 498 -6.65 -1.54 7.82
N ALA A 499 -6.59 -2.86 8.03
CA ALA A 499 -7.49 -3.83 7.44
C ALA A 499 -8.71 -4.12 8.33
N PRO A 500 -9.95 -3.78 7.88
CA PRO A 500 -11.16 -4.25 8.55
C PRO A 500 -11.17 -5.79 8.61
N SER A 501 -11.47 -6.34 9.78
CA SER A 501 -11.50 -7.80 10.00
C SER A 501 -12.93 -8.27 10.26
N VAL A 502 -13.34 -9.33 9.58
CA VAL A 502 -14.66 -9.96 9.72
C VAL A 502 -14.49 -11.39 10.20
N SER A 503 -15.19 -11.75 11.26
CA SER A 503 -15.40 -13.15 11.66
C SER A 503 -16.89 -13.45 11.65
N ALA A 504 -17.29 -14.56 11.04
CA ALA A 504 -18.69 -14.96 10.97
C ALA A 504 -18.83 -16.47 10.80
N LYS A 505 -20.01 -17.01 11.11
CA LYS A 505 -20.43 -18.34 10.67
C LYS A 505 -21.04 -18.25 9.29
N LEU A 506 -20.42 -18.92 8.32
CA LEU A 506 -20.89 -18.94 6.94
C LEU A 506 -21.42 -20.33 6.60
N GLY A 507 -22.75 -20.46 6.61
CA GLY A 507 -23.43 -21.71 6.27
C GLY A 507 -23.58 -21.84 4.76
N LEU A 508 -22.82 -22.74 4.14
CA LEU A 508 -22.78 -22.93 2.67
C LEU A 508 -23.98 -23.72 2.10
N GLY A 509 -24.92 -24.18 2.94
CA GLY A 509 -26.16 -24.82 2.48
C GLY A 509 -26.00 -26.11 1.66
N GLY A 510 -24.82 -26.74 1.67
CA GLY A 510 -24.51 -27.92 0.85
C GLY A 510 -24.05 -27.61 -0.57
N ALA A 511 -23.90 -26.33 -0.94
CA ALA A 511 -23.33 -25.93 -2.22
C ALA A 511 -21.86 -26.35 -2.37
N ASP A 512 -21.40 -26.52 -3.61
CA ASP A 512 -19.98 -26.76 -3.90
C ASP A 512 -19.14 -25.59 -3.33
N PRO A 513 -18.20 -25.85 -2.40
CA PRO A 513 -17.34 -24.82 -1.84
C PRO A 513 -16.51 -24.05 -2.90
N ASN A 514 -16.26 -24.66 -4.06
CA ASN A 514 -15.60 -23.97 -5.17
C ASN A 514 -16.55 -23.03 -5.92
N ALA A 515 -17.87 -23.20 -5.83
CA ALA A 515 -18.84 -22.31 -6.44
C ALA A 515 -19.28 -21.17 -5.51
N VAL A 516 -19.20 -21.37 -4.19
CA VAL A 516 -19.56 -20.30 -3.24
C VAL A 516 -18.46 -19.26 -3.18
N GLN A 517 -18.86 -18.00 -3.25
CA GLN A 517 -17.98 -16.85 -3.09
C GLN A 517 -18.68 -15.74 -2.29
N ILE A 518 -17.89 -14.90 -1.63
CA ILE A 518 -18.36 -13.72 -0.93
C ILE A 518 -17.50 -12.54 -1.38
N ALA A 519 -18.18 -11.48 -1.76
CA ALA A 519 -17.61 -10.15 -1.73
C ALA A 519 -18.00 -9.45 -0.43
N ALA A 520 -17.10 -8.60 0.07
CA ALA A 520 -17.38 -7.71 1.19
C ALA A 520 -17.05 -6.29 0.78
N ARG A 521 -17.97 -5.35 1.05
CA ARG A 521 -17.78 -3.91 0.84
C ARG A 521 -18.07 -3.18 2.14
N LEU A 522 -17.11 -2.37 2.58
CA LEU A 522 -17.30 -1.41 3.67
C LEU A 522 -17.61 -0.06 3.04
N TRP A 523 -18.74 0.51 3.45
CA TRP A 523 -19.25 1.78 2.96
C TRP A 523 -19.25 2.82 4.08
N ASP A 524 -19.00 4.08 3.71
CA ASP A 524 -19.32 5.23 4.53
C ASP A 524 -20.63 5.84 4.05
N VAL A 525 -21.68 5.73 4.87
CA VAL A 525 -23.02 6.26 4.56
C VAL A 525 -23.19 7.64 5.18
N ALA A 526 -23.61 8.60 4.36
CA ALA A 526 -23.84 9.99 4.75
C ALA A 526 -24.84 10.13 5.91
N PRO A 527 -24.82 11.25 6.68
CA PRO A 527 -25.63 11.40 7.90
C PRO A 527 -27.14 11.36 7.67
N ASP A 528 -27.59 11.81 6.50
CA ASP A 528 -28.98 11.78 6.04
C ASP A 528 -29.40 10.40 5.51
N GLY A 529 -28.43 9.51 5.25
CA GLY A 529 -28.65 8.19 4.70
C GLY A 529 -28.94 8.17 3.19
N ALA A 530 -28.69 9.27 2.47
CA ALA A 530 -28.97 9.36 1.04
C ALA A 530 -27.89 8.65 0.19
N ASP A 531 -26.62 8.98 0.44
CA ASP A 531 -25.48 8.50 -0.35
C ASP A 531 -24.50 7.67 0.48
N GLN A 532 -23.68 6.87 -0.22
CA GLN A 532 -22.57 6.12 0.35
C GLN A 532 -21.32 6.17 -0.55
N THR A 533 -20.15 6.09 0.08
CA THR A 533 -18.84 6.02 -0.59
C THR A 533 -18.12 4.73 -0.20
N LEU A 534 -17.49 4.05 -1.17
CA LEU A 534 -16.75 2.81 -0.93
C LEU A 534 -15.45 3.11 -0.16
N VAL A 535 -15.33 2.50 1.02
CA VAL A 535 -14.16 2.63 1.91
C VAL A 535 -13.21 1.45 1.75
N ALA A 536 -13.70 0.22 1.72
CA ALA A 536 -12.82 -0.93 1.54
C ALA A 536 -13.59 -2.07 0.90
N ARG A 537 -12.88 -2.99 0.24
CA ARG A 537 -13.49 -4.20 -0.29
C ARG A 537 -12.55 -5.40 -0.25
N THR A 538 -13.11 -6.58 -0.43
CA THR A 538 -12.38 -7.80 -0.78
C THR A 538 -13.33 -8.79 -1.44
N VAL A 539 -12.77 -9.81 -2.08
CA VAL A 539 -13.50 -10.99 -2.55
C VAL A 539 -12.74 -12.24 -2.09
N LEU A 540 -13.48 -13.26 -1.69
CA LEU A 540 -12.92 -14.53 -1.23
C LEU A 540 -13.87 -15.68 -1.50
N ARG A 541 -13.35 -16.90 -1.37
CA ARG A 541 -14.17 -18.08 -1.18
C ARG A 541 -14.16 -18.47 0.28
N PRO A 542 -15.33 -18.68 0.91
CA PRO A 542 -15.38 -19.11 2.29
C PRO A 542 -14.71 -20.49 2.44
N SER A 543 -14.14 -20.73 3.61
CA SER A 543 -13.48 -22.00 3.93
C SER A 543 -14.47 -23.08 4.37
N GLY A 544 -15.73 -22.72 4.63
CA GLY A 544 -16.78 -23.63 5.11
C GLY A 544 -16.56 -24.12 6.54
N ARG A 545 -15.70 -23.44 7.30
CA ARG A 545 -15.39 -23.79 8.70
C ARG A 545 -16.50 -23.33 9.64
N SER A 546 -16.43 -23.79 10.89
CA SER A 546 -17.36 -23.36 11.94
C SER A 546 -17.30 -21.86 12.26
N SER A 547 -16.24 -21.17 11.84
CA SER A 547 -16.10 -19.71 11.83
C SER A 547 -15.10 -19.35 10.75
N ASP A 548 -15.53 -18.55 9.78
CA ASP A 548 -14.68 -17.95 8.77
C ASP A 548 -14.13 -16.62 9.28
N LEU A 549 -12.88 -16.35 8.92
CA LEU A 549 -12.16 -15.13 9.25
C LEU A 549 -11.53 -14.61 7.96
N PHE A 550 -11.74 -13.34 7.66
CA PHE A 550 -11.13 -12.68 6.51
C PHE A 550 -10.93 -11.20 6.80
N GLN A 551 -10.09 -10.55 5.98
CA GLN A 551 -9.86 -9.11 6.04
C GLN A 551 -10.28 -8.45 4.71
N LEU A 552 -10.87 -7.27 4.80
CA LEU A 552 -10.96 -6.38 3.66
C LEU A 552 -9.57 -5.78 3.37
N HIS A 553 -9.32 -5.40 2.12
CA HIS A 553 -8.07 -4.68 1.79
C HIS A 553 -7.94 -3.43 2.67
N PRO A 554 -6.72 -3.10 3.14
CA PRO A 554 -6.53 -1.96 4.04
C PRO A 554 -6.97 -0.63 3.42
N ASN A 555 -7.49 0.28 4.26
CA ASN A 555 -7.64 1.69 3.87
C ASN A 555 -7.28 2.64 5.04
N GLY A 556 -7.00 3.91 4.71
CA GLY A 556 -7.01 5.07 5.58
C GLY A 556 -8.21 5.96 5.25
N TRP A 557 -9.27 5.96 6.06
CA TRP A 557 -10.51 6.73 5.80
C TRP A 557 -11.11 7.30 7.08
N ARG A 558 -11.59 8.54 7.03
CA ARG A 558 -12.26 9.18 8.17
C ARG A 558 -13.78 9.05 8.08
N PHE A 559 -14.36 8.37 9.06
CA PHE A 559 -15.81 8.38 9.28
C PHE A 559 -16.17 9.62 10.10
N GLU A 560 -16.75 10.63 9.45
CA GLU A 560 -17.14 11.87 10.09
C GLU A 560 -18.30 11.70 11.08
N ALA A 561 -18.43 12.64 12.02
CA ALA A 561 -19.53 12.60 12.98
C ALA A 561 -20.90 12.57 12.26
N GLY A 562 -21.76 11.62 12.66
CA GLY A 562 -23.08 11.41 12.07
C GLY A 562 -23.10 10.40 10.91
N HIS A 563 -21.94 10.10 10.32
CA HIS A 563 -21.82 9.07 9.29
C HIS A 563 -21.96 7.66 9.86
N THR A 564 -22.32 6.70 9.00
CA THR A 564 -22.58 5.32 9.39
C THR A 564 -21.71 4.36 8.57
N PRO A 565 -20.73 3.66 9.19
CA PRO A 565 -20.10 2.53 8.52
C PRO A 565 -21.12 1.43 8.25
N LYS A 566 -21.14 0.92 7.03
CA LYS A 566 -22.00 -0.20 6.61
C LYS A 566 -21.15 -1.29 5.98
N LEU A 567 -21.15 -2.48 6.58
CA LEU A 567 -20.61 -3.68 5.94
C LEU A 567 -21.73 -4.34 5.12
N GLU A 568 -21.46 -4.54 3.84
CA GLU A 568 -22.30 -5.29 2.91
C GLU A 568 -21.56 -6.56 2.50
N LEU A 569 -22.20 -7.72 2.68
CA LEU A 569 -21.73 -9.01 2.16
C LEU A 569 -22.66 -9.45 1.02
N LEU A 570 -22.08 -9.79 -0.12
CA LEU A 570 -22.82 -10.06 -1.35
C LEU A 570 -22.19 -11.21 -2.16
N GLY A 571 -22.98 -11.92 -2.97
CA GLY A 571 -22.49 -13.07 -3.74
C GLY A 571 -21.74 -12.70 -5.02
N ARG A 572 -21.84 -11.45 -5.49
CA ARG A 572 -21.13 -10.95 -6.67
C ARG A 572 -20.73 -9.48 -6.54
N ASP A 573 -19.46 -9.18 -6.78
CA ASP A 573 -18.94 -7.81 -6.93
C ASP A 573 -18.73 -7.51 -8.42
N ALA A 574 -19.75 -7.76 -9.25
CA ALA A 574 -19.64 -7.54 -10.69
C ALA A 574 -19.73 -6.04 -11.05
N PRO A 575 -18.99 -5.56 -12.07
CA PRO A 575 -18.11 -6.32 -12.97
C PRO A 575 -16.69 -6.57 -12.42
N TYR A 576 -16.34 -6.01 -11.25
CA TYR A 576 -14.99 -6.11 -10.68
C TYR A 576 -14.49 -7.54 -10.52
N ALA A 577 -15.29 -8.40 -9.91
CA ALA A 577 -15.00 -9.82 -9.71
C ALA A 577 -16.00 -10.68 -10.46
N ARG A 578 -15.53 -11.82 -10.99
CA ARG A 578 -16.37 -12.75 -11.74
C ARG A 578 -17.50 -13.28 -10.84
N PRO A 579 -18.76 -13.28 -11.31
CA PRO A 579 -19.83 -14.05 -10.67
C PRO A 579 -19.53 -15.56 -10.68
N SER A 580 -20.10 -16.29 -9.73
CA SER A 580 -20.08 -17.75 -9.78
C SER A 580 -20.97 -18.27 -10.91
N ASN A 581 -20.54 -19.34 -11.58
CA ASN A 581 -21.34 -20.00 -12.62
C ASN A 581 -22.55 -20.74 -12.03
N ALA A 582 -22.46 -21.21 -10.78
CA ALA A 582 -23.54 -21.93 -10.12
C ALA A 582 -24.33 -21.01 -9.18
N ALA A 583 -25.63 -21.27 -9.06
CA ALA A 583 -26.44 -20.63 -8.04
C ALA A 583 -26.07 -21.14 -6.65
N PHE A 584 -26.04 -20.24 -5.67
CA PHE A 584 -25.84 -20.60 -4.26
C PHE A 584 -26.61 -19.65 -3.34
N GLU A 585 -26.90 -20.15 -2.15
CA GLU A 585 -27.41 -19.40 -1.01
C GLU A 585 -26.48 -19.63 0.17
N LEU A 586 -26.18 -18.56 0.90
CA LEU A 586 -25.29 -18.58 2.04
C LEU A 586 -25.94 -17.89 3.23
N ALA A 587 -25.92 -18.54 4.39
CA ALA A 587 -26.37 -17.92 5.63
C ALA A 587 -25.18 -17.32 6.38
N VAL A 588 -25.27 -16.04 6.74
CA VAL A 588 -24.33 -15.35 7.63
C VAL A 588 -24.92 -15.30 9.02
N GLY A 589 -24.17 -15.72 10.03
CA GLY A 589 -24.56 -15.60 11.44
C GLY A 589 -23.35 -15.31 12.34
N ASP A 590 -23.62 -14.89 13.58
CA ASP A 590 -22.60 -14.58 14.60
C ASP A 590 -21.46 -13.70 14.07
N LEU A 591 -21.82 -12.63 13.36
CA LEU A 591 -20.85 -11.74 12.72
C LEU A 591 -20.20 -10.82 13.76
N GLU A 592 -18.88 -10.73 13.71
CA GLU A 592 -18.06 -9.73 14.36
C GLU A 592 -17.27 -8.95 13.28
N LEU A 593 -17.38 -7.62 13.32
CA LEU A 593 -16.57 -6.70 12.52
C LEU A 593 -15.68 -5.87 13.45
N ARG A 594 -14.40 -5.78 13.11
CA ARG A 594 -13.42 -4.92 13.77
C ARG A 594 -12.80 -3.95 12.76
N LEU A 595 -12.89 -2.65 13.07
CA LEU A 595 -12.28 -1.58 12.30
C LEU A 595 -11.06 -1.06 13.08
N PRO A 596 -9.82 -1.26 12.61
CA PRO A 596 -8.65 -0.67 13.23
C PRO A 596 -8.64 0.85 13.01
N VAL A 597 -8.56 1.65 14.07
CA VAL A 597 -8.65 3.12 13.99
C VAL A 597 -7.46 3.83 14.60
N ARG A 598 -7.17 5.04 14.10
CA ARG A 598 -6.03 5.87 14.53
C ARG A 598 -6.21 6.40 15.95
N GLU A 599 -7.44 6.64 16.35
CA GLU A 599 -7.79 7.24 17.63
C GLU A 599 -7.34 6.36 18.80
N VAL A 600 -6.94 7.02 19.88
CA VAL A 600 -6.70 6.32 21.15
C VAL A 600 -8.04 5.88 21.75
N PRO A 601 -8.08 4.78 22.51
CA PRO A 601 -9.32 4.30 23.13
C PRO A 601 -9.99 5.37 24.00
N ASP A 602 -11.25 5.68 23.68
CA ASP A 602 -12.12 6.55 24.48
C ASP A 602 -13.05 5.75 25.42
N CYS A 603 -13.05 4.43 25.26
CA CYS A 603 -13.85 3.48 26.04
C CYS A 603 -15.36 3.59 25.83
N THR A 604 -15.77 4.22 24.73
CA THR A 604 -17.17 4.34 24.31
C THR A 604 -17.34 3.84 22.89
N THR A 605 -16.76 4.53 21.92
CA THR A 605 -16.83 4.16 20.50
C THR A 605 -15.53 3.49 20.09
N VAL A 606 -14.40 4.06 20.50
CA VAL A 606 -13.07 3.52 20.24
C VAL A 606 -12.60 2.74 21.46
N LEU A 607 -12.42 1.44 21.26
CA LEU A 607 -11.98 0.50 22.28
C LEU A 607 -10.48 0.24 22.14
N ALA A 608 -9.86 -0.30 23.19
CA ALA A 608 -8.51 -0.84 23.09
C ALA A 608 -8.49 -1.99 22.09
N THR A 609 -7.39 -2.16 21.34
CA THR A 609 -7.24 -3.24 20.36
C THR A 609 -7.46 -4.61 21.00
N ALA A 610 -8.17 -5.51 20.33
CA ALA A 610 -8.43 -6.84 20.87
C ALA A 610 -7.19 -7.72 20.65
N ALA A 611 -7.16 -8.86 21.33
CA ALA A 611 -6.30 -9.93 20.85
C ALA A 611 -6.68 -10.24 19.39
N PRO A 612 -5.72 -10.24 18.45
CA PRO A 612 -5.98 -10.46 17.03
C PRO A 612 -6.56 -11.87 16.82
N LEU A 613 -7.58 -11.96 15.97
CA LEU A 613 -8.13 -13.25 15.57
C LEU A 613 -7.14 -13.92 14.63
N ARG A 614 -6.65 -15.11 15.00
CA ARG A 614 -5.59 -15.79 14.25
C ARG A 614 -6.17 -16.90 13.38
N PRO A 615 -5.92 -16.91 12.05
CA PRO A 615 -6.25 -18.02 11.20
C PRO A 615 -5.51 -19.30 11.64
N PRO A 616 -6.10 -20.49 11.51
CA PRO A 616 -5.44 -21.75 11.84
C PRO A 616 -4.11 -21.92 11.09
N GLY A 617 -3.05 -22.24 11.83
CA GLY A 617 -1.72 -22.51 11.27
C GLY A 617 -0.90 -21.28 10.89
N GLN A 618 -1.37 -20.06 11.17
CA GLN A 618 -0.60 -18.84 10.93
C GLN A 618 -0.01 -18.28 12.24
N GLU A 619 1.20 -17.71 12.15
CA GLU A 619 1.87 -17.01 13.25
C GLU A 619 1.55 -15.51 13.22
N LEU A 620 1.57 -14.84 14.37
CA LEU A 620 1.44 -13.38 14.41
C LEU A 620 2.68 -12.72 13.80
N ALA A 621 2.46 -11.62 13.08
CA ALA A 621 3.55 -10.80 12.55
C ALA A 621 4.33 -10.10 13.70
N PRO A 622 5.63 -9.80 13.51
CA PRO A 622 6.39 -8.98 14.45
C PRO A 622 5.69 -7.65 14.74
N GLY A 623 5.70 -7.21 16.01
CA GLY A 623 5.04 -5.98 16.46
C GLY A 623 3.55 -6.14 16.80
N VAL A 624 2.91 -7.26 16.41
CA VAL A 624 1.52 -7.55 16.75
C VAL A 624 1.42 -8.16 18.15
N SER A 625 0.70 -7.50 19.06
CA SER A 625 0.43 -8.01 20.41
C SER A 625 -0.52 -9.20 20.36
N SER A 626 -0.18 -10.29 21.05
CA SER A 626 -1.09 -11.45 21.24
C SER A 626 -2.17 -11.20 22.28
N THR A 627 -2.02 -10.16 23.10
CA THR A 627 -2.97 -9.78 24.14
C THR A 627 -3.77 -8.55 23.73
N GLU A 628 -4.94 -8.38 24.33
CA GLU A 628 -5.67 -7.12 24.28
C GLU A 628 -4.73 -5.97 24.64
N GLY A 629 -4.83 -4.86 23.90
CA GLY A 629 -4.16 -3.61 24.25
C GLY A 629 -4.60 -3.15 25.64
N PRO A 630 -3.92 -2.14 26.24
CA PRO A 630 -4.28 -1.63 27.56
C PRO A 630 -5.76 -1.23 27.57
N GLY A 631 -6.58 -2.13 28.12
CA GLY A 631 -8.02 -2.10 28.00
C GLY A 631 -8.64 -0.94 28.76
N CYS A 632 -9.93 -0.74 28.52
CA CYS A 632 -10.78 0.11 29.35
C CYS A 632 -11.09 -0.52 30.73
N GLY A 633 -10.36 -1.57 31.13
CA GLY A 633 -10.53 -2.32 32.37
C GLY A 633 -9.78 -1.70 33.55
N ALA A 634 -10.55 -1.13 34.48
CA ALA A 634 -10.27 -0.87 35.91
C ALA A 634 -8.93 -0.21 36.36
N GLY A 635 -8.00 0.10 35.46
CA GLY A 635 -6.63 0.48 35.80
C GLY A 635 -6.26 1.96 35.63
N THR A 636 -7.11 2.79 35.01
CA THR A 636 -6.78 4.21 34.75
C THR A 636 -7.97 5.16 34.91
N ARG A 637 -8.78 4.99 35.97
CA ARG A 637 -9.28 6.21 36.66
C ARG A 637 -8.04 6.91 37.21
N GLY A 638 -7.42 7.80 36.43
CA GLY A 638 -6.39 8.69 36.96
C GLY A 638 -6.95 9.25 38.27
N LYS A 639 -6.33 8.90 39.41
CA LYS A 639 -6.91 9.05 40.76
C LYS A 639 -7.72 10.33 40.81
N ALA A 640 -9.05 10.24 40.95
CA ALA A 640 -9.92 11.41 40.85
C ALA A 640 -9.32 12.58 41.65
N LYS A 641 -8.97 13.68 40.98
CA LYS A 641 -8.22 14.78 41.60
C LYS A 641 -9.19 15.87 42.02
N LEU A 642 -9.03 16.37 43.24
CA LEU A 642 -9.78 17.51 43.74
C LEU A 642 -8.92 18.77 43.62
N LYS A 643 -9.40 19.80 42.92
CA LYS A 643 -8.73 21.10 42.81
C LYS A 643 -9.47 22.15 43.63
N LEU A 644 -8.73 22.94 44.40
CA LEU A 644 -9.26 24.01 45.25
C LEU A 644 -8.83 25.40 44.77
N ARG A 645 -9.82 26.27 44.59
CA ARG A 645 -9.62 27.71 44.37
C ARG A 645 -10.36 28.48 45.45
N ALA A 646 -9.74 29.54 45.96
CA ALA A 646 -10.36 30.45 46.91
C ALA A 646 -10.17 31.89 46.41
N ARG A 647 -11.19 32.72 46.62
CA ARG A 647 -11.14 34.16 46.33
C ARG A 647 -11.93 34.92 47.39
N CYS A 648 -11.54 36.17 47.63
CA CYS A 648 -12.30 37.07 48.49
C CYS A 648 -13.50 37.64 47.73
N VAL A 649 -14.65 37.69 48.41
CA VAL A 649 -15.88 38.34 47.95
C VAL A 649 -16.43 39.22 49.07
N LYS A 650 -17.42 40.09 48.79
CA LYS A 650 -18.03 40.98 49.80
C LYS A 650 -18.40 40.25 51.11
N ARG A 651 -18.92 39.02 51.01
CA ARG A 651 -19.35 38.19 52.15
C ARG A 651 -18.23 37.37 52.83
N GLY A 652 -16.98 37.47 52.38
CA GLY A 652 -15.82 36.75 52.96
C GLY A 652 -15.08 35.84 51.99
N LEU A 653 -14.43 34.79 52.49
CA LEU A 653 -13.60 33.88 51.68
C LEU A 653 -14.47 32.81 51.00
N ARG A 654 -14.64 32.91 49.68
CA ARG A 654 -15.41 31.97 48.85
C ARG A 654 -14.49 30.92 48.23
N VAL A 655 -14.83 29.66 48.41
CA VAL A 655 -14.03 28.50 47.97
C VAL A 655 -14.82 27.67 46.98
N ARG A 656 -14.19 27.35 45.85
CA ARG A 656 -14.69 26.44 44.82
C ARG A 656 -13.83 25.17 44.79
N ALA A 657 -14.50 24.03 44.78
CA ALA A 657 -13.88 22.73 44.57
C ALA A 657 -14.29 22.16 43.21
N THR A 658 -13.32 21.69 42.44
CA THR A 658 -13.53 21.04 41.13
C THR A 658 -12.99 19.63 41.17
N VAL A 659 -13.83 18.66 40.83
CA VAL A 659 -13.46 17.24 40.74
C VAL A 659 -13.13 16.93 39.28
N ARG A 660 -11.95 16.38 39.02
CA ARG A 660 -11.52 15.91 37.69
C ARG A 660 -11.34 14.40 37.70
N GLY A 661 -11.73 13.71 36.63
CA GLY A 661 -11.68 12.25 36.56
C GLY A 661 -12.69 11.54 37.46
N GLY A 662 -13.86 12.17 37.74
CA GLY A 662 -14.95 11.53 38.49
C GLY A 662 -16.13 12.47 38.84
N LYS A 663 -17.27 11.90 39.25
CA LYS A 663 -18.46 12.63 39.75
C LYS A 663 -18.56 12.55 41.27
N ALA A 664 -18.69 13.70 41.96
CA ALA A 664 -18.87 13.75 43.41
C ALA A 664 -20.35 13.81 43.84
N ARG A 665 -20.70 13.06 44.88
CA ARG A 665 -21.98 13.12 45.58
C ARG A 665 -22.04 14.31 46.55
N ARG A 666 -20.91 14.66 47.17
CA ARG A 666 -20.79 15.84 48.05
C ARG A 666 -19.35 16.31 48.22
N VAL A 667 -19.18 17.58 48.56
CA VAL A 667 -17.91 18.17 49.01
C VAL A 667 -18.10 18.83 50.38
N ASP A 668 -17.25 18.47 51.34
CA ASP A 668 -17.16 19.08 52.67
C ASP A 668 -15.96 20.03 52.71
N PHE A 669 -16.17 21.29 53.10
CA PHE A 669 -15.15 22.33 53.22
C PHE A 669 -14.76 22.55 54.68
N TYR A 670 -13.45 22.64 54.95
CA TYR A 670 -12.86 22.79 56.27
C TYR A 670 -11.91 23.98 56.30
N VAL A 671 -11.91 24.68 57.42
CA VAL A 671 -11.00 25.78 57.74
C VAL A 671 -10.33 25.44 59.07
N ARG A 672 -8.99 25.35 59.09
CA ARG A 672 -8.22 24.92 60.29
C ARG A 672 -8.71 23.59 60.87
N GLY A 673 -9.03 22.62 60.01
CA GLY A 673 -9.49 21.29 60.43
C GLY A 673 -10.96 21.21 60.86
N ARG A 674 -11.66 22.32 61.11
CA ARG A 674 -13.09 22.34 61.45
C ARG A 674 -13.96 22.46 60.19
N ARG A 675 -15.02 21.64 60.06
CA ARG A 675 -15.96 21.70 58.93
C ARG A 675 -16.76 23.00 58.98
N LYS A 676 -16.80 23.75 57.89
CA LYS A 676 -17.52 25.03 57.78
C LYS A 676 -18.71 24.97 56.84
N ALA A 677 -18.66 24.13 55.81
CA ALA A 677 -19.76 23.97 54.89
C ALA A 677 -19.75 22.57 54.25
N ARG A 678 -20.94 22.14 53.82
CA ARG A 678 -21.15 20.96 52.97
C ARG A 678 -21.91 21.40 51.74
N ASP A 679 -21.53 20.87 50.59
CA ASP A 679 -22.22 21.11 49.33
C ASP A 679 -22.50 19.79 48.61
N ARG A 680 -23.74 19.60 48.17
CA ARG A 680 -24.23 18.36 47.54
C ARG A 680 -24.59 18.55 46.06
N ARG A 681 -24.58 19.80 45.56
CA ARG A 681 -24.94 20.11 44.17
C ARG A 681 -23.77 20.81 43.49
N ALA A 682 -23.38 20.33 42.32
CA ALA A 682 -22.37 21.02 41.51
C ALA A 682 -22.98 22.29 40.88
N PRO A 683 -22.22 23.40 40.75
CA PRO A 683 -20.82 23.55 41.12
C PRO A 683 -20.61 23.71 42.65
N PHE A 684 -19.67 22.95 43.22
CA PHE A 684 -19.40 22.95 44.67
C PHE A 684 -18.69 24.24 45.10
N VAL A 685 -19.45 25.20 45.64
CA VAL A 685 -18.96 26.53 45.97
C VAL A 685 -19.60 27.05 47.25
N LYS A 686 -18.79 27.36 48.26
CA LYS A 686 -19.27 27.92 49.54
C LYS A 686 -18.38 29.03 50.06
N THR A 687 -18.99 29.97 50.78
CA THR A 687 -18.26 30.96 51.61
C THR A 687 -17.98 30.31 52.96
N VAL A 688 -16.70 30.17 53.32
CA VAL A 688 -16.28 29.32 54.46
C VAL A 688 -15.78 30.13 55.66
N MET A 689 -15.64 31.45 55.51
CA MET A 689 -15.12 32.35 56.54
C MET A 689 -15.57 33.78 56.22
N LYS A 690 -16.01 34.55 57.23
CA LYS A 690 -16.36 35.97 57.12
C LYS A 690 -15.10 36.84 56.97
N ARG A 691 -15.28 38.09 56.52
CA ARG A 691 -14.22 39.12 56.48
C ARG A 691 -13.74 39.46 57.90
N GLY A 692 -12.51 39.97 58.04
CA GLY A 692 -11.98 40.43 59.34
C GLY A 692 -11.39 39.33 60.24
N ALA A 693 -11.00 38.18 59.68
CA ALA A 693 -10.37 37.11 60.47
C ALA A 693 -8.95 37.50 60.91
N ARG A 694 -8.65 37.42 62.22
CA ARG A 694 -7.39 37.87 62.87
C ARG A 694 -6.08 37.28 62.30
N ALA A 695 -6.12 36.15 61.60
CA ALA A 695 -4.89 35.52 61.09
C ALA A 695 -4.59 35.90 59.65
N LYS A 696 -3.31 36.12 59.31
CA LYS A 696 -2.86 36.50 57.96
C LYS A 696 -3.05 35.40 56.90
N ARG A 697 -2.98 34.11 57.29
CA ARG A 697 -3.15 32.95 56.40
C ARG A 697 -3.98 31.85 57.07
N VAL A 698 -4.68 31.05 56.26
CA VAL A 698 -5.50 29.94 56.76
C VAL A 698 -5.38 28.69 55.88
N LYS A 699 -5.35 27.51 56.52
CA LYS A 699 -5.34 26.20 55.85
C LYS A 699 -6.77 25.78 55.50
N LEU A 700 -7.06 25.70 54.22
CA LEU A 700 -8.29 25.16 53.66
C LEU A 700 -8.11 23.70 53.32
N THR A 701 -9.12 22.88 53.62
CA THR A 701 -9.22 21.50 53.13
C THR A 701 -10.60 21.29 52.54
N ALA A 702 -10.69 20.63 51.40
CA ALA A 702 -11.95 20.06 50.92
C ALA A 702 -11.83 18.56 50.80
N ARG A 703 -12.90 17.86 51.14
CA ARG A 703 -13.04 16.40 51.02
C ARG A 703 -14.25 16.11 50.16
N ALA A 704 -14.07 15.39 49.06
CA ALA A 704 -15.16 14.98 48.18
C ALA A 704 -15.45 13.49 48.39
N LEU A 705 -16.73 13.14 48.47
CA LEU A 705 -17.23 11.76 48.37
C LEU A 705 -17.71 11.54 46.95
N LEU A 706 -17.09 10.60 46.24
CA LEU A 706 -17.43 10.24 44.87
C LEU A 706 -18.70 9.40 44.82
N ARG A 707 -19.41 9.40 43.68
CA ARG A 707 -20.61 8.54 43.51
C ARG A 707 -20.27 7.06 43.66
N GLY A 708 -19.09 6.62 43.22
CA GLY A 708 -18.58 5.26 43.43
C GLY A 708 -17.92 5.03 44.80
N GLY A 709 -18.37 5.69 45.88
CA GLY A 709 -17.92 5.45 47.26
C GLY A 709 -16.55 6.03 47.67
N GLY A 710 -15.63 6.23 46.72
CA GLY A 710 -14.28 6.73 46.99
C GLY A 710 -14.22 8.14 47.62
N ARG A 711 -13.19 8.43 48.42
CA ARG A 711 -12.96 9.74 49.06
C ARG A 711 -11.67 10.36 48.59
N ILE A 712 -11.73 11.64 48.17
CA ILE A 712 -10.56 12.40 47.72
C ILE A 712 -10.47 13.73 48.48
N LYS A 713 -9.25 14.25 48.70
CA LYS A 713 -9.05 15.50 49.45
C LYS A 713 -8.05 16.43 48.76
N ALA A 714 -8.25 17.73 48.95
CA ALA A 714 -7.34 18.78 48.53
C ALA A 714 -7.09 19.74 49.69
N ARG A 715 -5.86 20.25 49.79
CA ARG A 715 -5.46 21.21 50.82
C ARG A 715 -4.81 22.42 50.14
N ARG A 716 -5.06 23.61 50.68
CA ARG A 716 -4.42 24.85 50.22
C ARG A 716 -4.32 25.85 51.36
N THR A 717 -3.19 26.51 51.49
CA THR A 717 -3.04 27.66 52.40
C THR A 717 -3.30 28.94 51.63
N VAL A 718 -4.22 29.79 52.10
CA VAL A 718 -4.61 31.04 51.44
C VAL A 718 -4.55 32.21 52.40
N ARG A 719 -4.38 33.43 51.88
CA ARG A 719 -4.50 34.66 52.67
C ARG A 719 -5.97 34.86 53.08
N THR A 720 -6.19 35.38 54.27
CA THR A 720 -7.54 35.72 54.75
C THR A 720 -8.00 37.02 54.09
N CYS A 721 -9.32 37.21 53.99
CA CYS A 721 -9.89 38.43 53.41
C CYS A 721 -9.80 39.55 54.45
N ARG A 722 -8.97 40.56 54.16
CA ARG A 722 -8.90 41.81 54.94
C ARG A 722 -10.27 42.49 54.92
N ALA A 723 -10.61 43.14 56.03
CA ALA A 723 -11.84 43.90 56.18
C ALA A 723 -11.97 44.88 54.99
#